data_AF-A0A953TV77-F1
#
_entry.id   AF-A0A953TV77-F1
#
_cell.length_a   1.000
_cell.length_b   1.000
_cell.length_c   1.000
_cell.angle_alpha   90.00
_cell.angle_beta   90.00
_cell.angle_gamma   90.00
#
_symmetry.space_group_name_H-M   'P 1'
#
loop_
_entity.id
_entity.type
_entity.pdbx_description
1 polymer ?
#
loop_
_entity_poly.entity_id
_entity_poly.type
_entity_poly.pdbx_seq_one_letter_code
_entity_poly.pdbx_strand_id
1 'polypeptide(L)'
;MATSATSANGNSSSLIVVNDTGGVTVIDPGTPLKRLNYFDGKFLRADDFDVEQQYLRQLVAQSNQGLGPGVVYGYDTTRGSGDSIHIGPGLAIDPSGRVLLLSSAVTQSISDLIERSKPTGAARADASGKSGPGTFTDCIDVSVATPIPPTVNAVSDVYVIAICAAEALCGQTDVFGKLCEEACVTTTDKKYRLDGVVLRAIPLSLLTPFPTSKVVDITANTYLRSKIAHSWFADEALRHQDSISRAGLLSSTWCLGAGYTSACCEVPLAVVARAGATTVFLDAWIVRRERMEAPSRRYWQWKMRMRPMDVFLAQILQFQCQLANLLGGDVVPAPAGIAVADATKNLVVLDETSAFLDEVRAGLSSYRTLSAAQAVTADQPALLALSLTKVTDLQDRLKRIIVTGKTPARPSSQILIRGGVIELPPAGYLPVYNHSNVTVNDQVRALLGDGLDLRFCVASADYIAHEVEAAQHMDRISLLQGLDDPSNKPRVDVFVPDGRAIAPPSPIDAYDAFARFSTRQTGGYSARGAAREETLASGGSALHTAAIGLAQGVIQKSQTLARQYAGAKARKTPLVLNSDLATNAFVAESRTTGALFYSKVDDATAEAQKYTTLANFAAAPKAAAARAHETLDGLWLTASSAQSITGLDRGQQTAVELRAILASRPAAPDTFELTFHGTLSISSVTRGANGGLLRGLLTGIYAFGVLKEEQAVQRTTEYLITERGSWPATVRWTGDDANGVIALDVEAPLTETEFFRLTRTVTNGSKIVYELALVQRSADTGGASSFALNTVTSVPIAALLLTPDRDVVNATNRNHRYAEAGLAVVQTALIVSDPNIKAMADAQLFPPPSTAPTELTIDAVRDWVMFTKRREKRCSPGVTPAAPLATRRYRVLNVTANAIDLADKVRSDFEANRTSTNREPLANWINALIAEKQREVSLVLTYAGGSTTADTDPDLSDWRSFHPGSVIYYAAIGAVGETDEMLELNRLISVESVLGGRSDKTQEVAIIPYPEAAAPADADGIMLLITLLQERKALVVFAAPADGGAHVLKAGTPTTQVTFSNNTLDAKAQAALAAKLPGTQPVSAVALAMTKDTPDTTAGLRLNAVPDALVAAGKAKAGVTQTVGSLSAQDREALIKLGKNPDDYDEVIFVES
;
A
#
# COMPACT_ATOMS: atom_id res chain seq x y z
N MET A 1 77.96 -7.60 33.33
CA MET A 1 78.05 -6.66 34.47
C MET A 1 76.65 -6.54 35.04
N ALA A 2 76.41 -7.01 36.26
CA ALA A 2 75.11 -6.96 36.91
C ALA A 2 75.12 -5.82 37.94
N THR A 3 74.20 -4.88 37.81
CA THR A 3 73.98 -3.78 38.76
C THR A 3 72.79 -4.14 39.66
N SER A 4 72.98 -4.03 40.97
CA SER A 4 71.91 -4.26 41.95
C SER A 4 70.98 -3.04 41.98
N ALA A 5 69.74 -3.20 41.56
CA ALA A 5 68.71 -2.18 41.76
C ALA A 5 68.09 -2.30 43.16
N THR A 6 68.04 -1.20 43.90
CA THR A 6 67.43 -1.11 45.23
C THR A 6 65.90 -1.13 45.12
N SER A 7 65.26 -2.11 45.76
CA SER A 7 63.80 -2.19 45.93
C SER A 7 63.30 -1.11 46.90
N ALA A 8 62.20 -0.43 46.56
CA ALA A 8 61.56 0.58 47.41
C ALA A 8 60.74 0.01 48.58
N ASN A 9 60.62 -1.32 48.71
CA ASN A 9 59.94 -1.97 49.84
C ASN A 9 60.91 -2.89 50.59
N GLY A 10 61.16 -2.55 51.85
CA GLY A 10 62.18 -3.12 52.73
C GLY A 10 61.93 -4.54 53.23
N ASN A 11 61.70 -5.50 52.34
CA ASN A 11 61.90 -6.91 52.68
C ASN A 11 62.62 -7.68 51.56
N SER A 12 63.63 -8.44 51.97
CA SER A 12 64.81 -8.83 51.22
C SER A 12 64.64 -9.96 50.20
N SER A 13 64.86 -9.65 48.92
CA SER A 13 65.65 -10.46 47.98
C SER A 13 66.19 -9.50 46.91
N SER A 14 67.52 -9.45 46.72
CA SER A 14 68.09 -8.53 45.72
C SER A 14 67.74 -9.06 44.33
N LEU A 15 66.79 -8.43 43.65
CA LEU A 15 66.48 -8.75 42.26
C LEU A 15 67.69 -8.38 41.38
N ILE A 16 68.25 -9.38 40.70
CA ILE A 16 69.35 -9.18 39.74
C ILE A 16 68.72 -8.97 38.36
N VAL A 17 68.84 -7.77 37.81
CA VAL A 17 68.37 -7.46 36.46
C VAL A 17 69.34 -8.06 35.45
N VAL A 18 68.83 -8.92 34.57
CA VAL A 18 69.61 -9.56 33.50
C VAL A 18 69.42 -8.71 32.24
N ASN A 19 70.45 -7.92 31.91
CA ASN A 19 70.51 -6.91 30.84
C ASN A 19 69.81 -5.58 31.17
N ASP A 20 70.61 -4.51 31.27
CA ASP A 20 70.14 -3.13 31.45
C ASP A 20 70.14 -2.43 30.08
N THR A 21 68.97 -2.02 29.62
CA THR A 21 68.79 -1.29 28.35
C THR A 21 68.71 0.23 28.53
N GLY A 22 68.93 0.73 29.76
CA GLY A 22 68.69 2.13 30.13
C GLY A 22 67.21 2.40 30.44
N GLY A 23 66.94 3.01 31.60
CA GLY A 23 65.59 3.32 32.09
C GLY A 23 65.37 2.92 33.55
N VAL A 24 64.14 3.08 34.07
CA VAL A 24 63.75 2.59 35.39
C VAL A 24 63.07 1.23 35.23
N THR A 25 63.74 0.16 35.66
CA THR A 25 63.19 -1.20 35.64
C THR A 25 62.35 -1.42 36.91
N VAL A 26 61.05 -1.66 36.74
CA VAL A 26 60.13 -1.99 37.83
C VAL A 26 59.74 -3.47 37.68
N ILE A 27 60.21 -4.29 38.61
CA ILE A 27 59.86 -5.72 38.69
C ILE A 27 59.23 -5.95 40.06
N ASP A 28 57.98 -6.41 40.07
CA ASP A 28 57.29 -6.82 41.28
C ASP A 28 57.78 -8.22 41.70
N PRO A 29 58.41 -8.39 42.89
CA PRO A 29 58.81 -9.71 43.39
C PRO A 29 57.64 -10.68 43.58
N GLY A 30 56.41 -10.15 43.75
CA GLY A 30 55.18 -10.92 43.88
C GLY A 30 54.52 -11.28 42.55
N THR A 31 55.17 -11.02 41.41
CA THR A 31 54.58 -11.30 40.10
C THR A 31 54.16 -12.76 39.95
N PRO A 32 52.94 -13.05 39.47
CA PRO A 32 52.54 -14.40 39.12
C PRO A 32 53.40 -14.98 37.99
N LEU A 33 53.94 -14.13 37.10
CA LEU A 33 54.80 -14.55 35.98
C LEU A 33 56.23 -14.94 36.41
N LYS A 34 56.34 -15.79 37.43
CA LYS A 34 57.57 -16.37 37.96
C LYS A 34 57.84 -17.72 37.29
N ARG A 35 58.94 -17.80 36.55
CA ARG A 35 59.43 -19.05 35.91
C ARG A 35 60.75 -19.51 36.50
N LEU A 36 61.14 -20.75 36.20
CA LEU A 36 62.44 -21.26 36.58
C LEU A 36 63.57 -20.60 35.78
N ASN A 37 64.66 -20.25 36.46
CA ASN A 37 65.94 -19.97 35.81
C ASN A 37 66.71 -21.27 35.63
N TYR A 38 66.98 -21.66 34.38
CA TYR A 38 67.75 -22.85 34.03
C TYR A 38 69.25 -22.54 34.02
N PHE A 39 70.04 -23.38 34.68
CA PHE A 39 71.50 -23.33 34.65
C PHE A 39 72.09 -24.71 34.91
N ASP A 40 73.31 -24.93 34.40
CA ASP A 40 73.98 -26.22 34.51
C ASP A 40 74.25 -26.61 35.96
N GLY A 41 73.90 -27.85 36.33
CA GLY A 41 74.06 -28.38 37.69
C GLY A 41 72.89 -28.12 38.64
N LYS A 42 71.81 -27.44 38.21
CA LYS A 42 70.60 -27.26 39.04
C LYS A 42 69.83 -28.58 39.20
N PHE A 43 69.51 -28.95 40.44
CA PHE A 43 68.64 -30.08 40.75
C PHE A 43 67.16 -29.65 40.74
N LEU A 44 66.31 -30.29 39.92
CA LEU A 44 64.88 -29.95 39.79
C LEU A 44 64.01 -30.89 40.64
N ARG A 45 63.08 -30.32 41.41
CA ARG A 45 62.07 -31.02 42.23
C ARG A 45 60.66 -30.86 41.66
N ALA A 46 59.70 -31.60 42.22
CA ALA A 46 58.29 -31.45 41.88
C ALA A 46 57.83 -29.98 42.02
N ASP A 47 58.20 -29.31 43.12
CA ASP A 47 57.92 -27.89 43.34
C ASP A 47 58.46 -26.98 42.22
N ASP A 48 59.64 -27.29 41.65
CA ASP A 48 60.18 -26.53 40.53
C ASP A 48 59.31 -26.70 39.29
N PHE A 49 58.91 -27.94 38.97
CA PHE A 49 58.01 -28.20 37.84
C PHE A 49 56.60 -27.63 38.07
N ASP A 50 56.12 -27.57 39.30
CA ASP A 50 54.86 -26.89 39.64
C ASP A 50 54.97 -25.38 39.41
N VAL A 51 56.10 -24.75 39.74
CA VAL A 51 56.35 -23.33 39.41
C VAL A 51 56.31 -23.11 37.90
N GLU A 52 56.95 -23.97 37.10
CA GLU A 52 56.93 -23.85 35.64
C GLU A 52 55.54 -24.10 35.05
N GLN A 53 54.78 -25.08 35.57
CA GLN A 53 53.38 -25.31 35.18
C GLN A 53 52.48 -24.12 35.52
N GLN A 54 52.63 -23.54 36.71
CA GLN A 54 51.88 -22.36 37.14
C GLN A 54 52.22 -21.14 36.28
N TYR A 55 53.50 -20.93 35.95
CA TYR A 55 53.93 -19.87 35.04
C TYR A 55 53.22 -19.96 33.69
N LEU A 56 53.24 -21.13 33.05
CA LEU A 56 52.62 -21.34 31.75
C LEU A 56 51.10 -21.13 31.83
N ARG A 57 50.45 -21.65 32.88
CA ARG A 57 49.01 -21.47 33.10
C ARG A 57 48.63 -20.00 33.30
N GLN A 58 49.40 -19.26 34.10
CA GLN A 58 49.14 -17.85 34.37
C GLN A 58 49.44 -16.98 33.14
N LEU A 59 50.49 -17.30 32.38
CA LEU A 59 50.78 -16.64 31.11
C LEU A 59 49.64 -16.84 30.10
N VAL A 60 49.13 -18.08 29.97
CA VAL A 60 47.97 -18.38 29.11
C VAL A 60 46.71 -17.67 29.62
N ALA A 61 46.46 -17.68 30.94
CA ALA A 61 45.30 -17.01 31.51
C ALA A 61 45.33 -15.50 31.24
N GLN A 62 46.46 -14.85 31.46
CA GLN A 62 46.64 -13.42 31.16
C GLN A 62 46.52 -13.14 29.66
N SER A 63 47.06 -14.01 28.81
CA SER A 63 46.86 -13.91 27.35
C SER A 63 45.38 -13.99 26.98
N ASN A 64 44.64 -14.93 27.58
CA ASN A 64 43.22 -15.12 27.35
C ASN A 64 42.36 -13.96 27.86
N GLN A 65 42.72 -13.34 28.99
CA GLN A 65 42.06 -12.14 29.50
C GLN A 65 42.11 -10.99 28.48
N GLY A 66 43.15 -10.91 27.65
CA GLY A 66 43.27 -9.89 26.61
C GLY A 66 42.13 -9.88 25.57
N LEU A 67 41.50 -11.02 25.30
CA LEU A 67 40.36 -11.15 24.38
C LEU A 67 39.00 -11.24 25.10
N GLY A 68 38.99 -11.25 26.44
CA GLY A 68 37.78 -11.29 27.25
C GLY A 68 37.20 -12.70 27.47
N PRO A 69 36.23 -12.82 28.40
CA PRO A 69 35.54 -14.06 28.71
C PRO A 69 34.37 -14.36 27.75
N GLY A 70 33.86 -15.58 27.80
CA GLY A 70 32.68 -16.01 27.07
C GLY A 70 32.83 -17.39 26.44
N VAL A 71 31.76 -17.85 25.80
CA VAL A 71 31.78 -19.08 24.99
C VAL A 71 32.55 -18.82 23.70
N VAL A 72 33.41 -19.74 23.29
CA VAL A 72 34.15 -19.69 22.03
C VAL A 72 33.39 -20.46 20.95
N TYR A 73 32.90 -21.66 21.30
CA TYR A 73 31.98 -22.47 20.51
C TYR A 73 31.32 -23.54 21.38
N GLY A 74 30.20 -24.09 20.91
CA GLY A 74 29.51 -25.21 21.56
C GLY A 74 28.80 -24.79 22.85
N TYR A 75 28.81 -25.66 23.87
CA TYR A 75 28.04 -25.49 25.12
C TYR A 75 26.55 -25.27 24.89
N ASP A 76 26.03 -25.79 23.78
CA ASP A 76 24.62 -25.69 23.46
C ASP A 76 23.82 -26.38 24.55
N THR A 77 22.98 -25.58 25.20
CA THR A 77 22.24 -25.99 26.38
C THR A 77 20.78 -26.13 25.98
N THR A 78 20.27 -27.35 26.05
CA THR A 78 18.90 -27.68 25.66
C THR A 78 18.20 -28.43 26.78
N ARG A 79 16.87 -28.45 26.73
CA ARG A 79 16.08 -29.24 27.66
C ARG A 79 16.24 -30.72 27.35
N GLY A 80 16.61 -31.53 28.34
CA GLY A 80 16.59 -32.98 28.27
C GLY A 80 15.20 -33.55 28.60
N SER A 81 15.08 -34.88 28.61
CA SER A 81 13.83 -35.54 29.02
C SER A 81 13.55 -35.31 30.51
N GLY A 82 12.30 -35.00 30.86
CA GLY A 82 11.88 -34.83 32.26
C GLY A 82 12.49 -33.59 32.93
N ASP A 83 13.27 -33.83 34.00
CA ASP A 83 13.91 -32.79 34.82
C ASP A 83 15.41 -32.59 34.52
N SER A 84 15.82 -32.92 33.30
CA SER A 84 17.23 -32.86 32.91
C SER A 84 17.53 -31.70 31.97
N ILE A 85 18.75 -31.19 32.07
CA ILE A 85 19.36 -30.28 31.10
C ILE A 85 20.45 -31.04 30.34
N HIS A 86 20.51 -30.85 29.04
CA HIS A 86 21.56 -31.37 28.17
C HIS A 86 22.50 -30.25 27.78
N ILE A 87 23.80 -30.47 27.95
CA ILE A 87 24.85 -29.49 27.64
C ILE A 87 25.82 -30.15 26.67
N GLY A 88 25.89 -29.62 25.46
CA GLY A 88 26.79 -30.10 24.42
C GLY A 88 28.27 -29.83 24.72
N PRO A 89 29.20 -30.52 24.04
CA PRO A 89 30.63 -30.22 24.13
C PRO A 89 30.91 -28.77 23.67
N GLY A 90 32.00 -28.18 24.16
CA GLY A 90 32.33 -26.79 23.85
C GLY A 90 33.59 -26.29 24.52
N LEU A 91 33.98 -25.08 24.13
CA LEU A 91 35.12 -24.33 24.67
C LEU A 91 34.64 -22.95 25.12
N ALA A 92 35.03 -22.55 26.33
CA ALA A 92 34.74 -21.24 26.90
C ALA A 92 35.95 -20.74 27.70
N ILE A 93 35.99 -19.42 27.93
CA ILE A 93 37.03 -18.76 28.72
C ILE A 93 36.34 -18.02 29.86
N ASP A 94 36.77 -18.30 31.11
CA ASP A 94 36.24 -17.59 32.27
C ASP A 94 36.84 -16.17 32.42
N PRO A 95 36.26 -15.28 33.24
CA PRO A 95 36.80 -13.92 33.45
C PRO A 95 38.24 -13.87 33.98
N SER A 96 38.72 -14.96 34.59
CA SER A 96 40.13 -15.08 35.03
C SER A 96 41.06 -15.56 33.91
N GLY A 97 40.54 -15.87 32.72
CA GLY A 97 41.30 -16.34 31.55
C GLY A 97 41.52 -17.85 31.50
N ARG A 98 40.92 -18.63 32.42
CA ARG A 98 41.06 -20.09 32.43
C ARG A 98 40.22 -20.72 31.33
N VAL A 99 40.75 -21.81 30.79
CA VAL A 99 40.12 -22.58 29.72
C VAL A 99 39.10 -23.55 30.31
N LEU A 100 37.86 -23.47 29.82
CA LEU A 100 36.77 -24.37 30.15
C LEU A 100 36.49 -25.23 28.91
N LEU A 101 36.95 -26.48 28.93
CA LEU A 101 36.75 -27.41 27.82
C LEU A 101 35.87 -28.57 28.28
N LEU A 102 34.80 -28.83 27.53
CA LEU A 102 33.97 -30.01 27.68
C LEU A 102 34.01 -30.81 26.38
N SER A 103 34.57 -32.02 26.43
CA SER A 103 34.81 -32.85 25.24
C SER A 103 33.62 -33.73 24.83
N SER A 104 32.69 -33.99 25.75
CA SER A 104 31.50 -34.81 25.50
C SER A 104 30.28 -34.17 26.13
N ALA A 105 29.11 -34.36 25.51
CA ALA A 105 27.87 -33.84 26.06
C ALA A 105 27.56 -34.43 27.45
N VAL A 106 26.95 -33.62 28.32
CA VAL A 106 26.59 -34.00 29.69
C VAL A 106 25.11 -33.72 29.91
N THR A 107 24.43 -34.67 30.54
CA THR A 107 23.04 -34.51 30.99
C THR A 107 23.02 -34.45 32.51
N GLN A 108 22.37 -33.44 33.09
CA GLN A 108 22.25 -33.29 34.55
C GLN A 108 20.81 -33.05 35.00
N SER A 109 20.45 -33.60 36.15
CA SER A 109 19.22 -33.27 36.88
C SER A 109 19.30 -31.82 37.37
N ILE A 110 18.26 -31.03 37.09
CA ILE A 110 18.22 -29.62 37.49
C ILE A 110 17.93 -29.51 38.99
N SER A 111 17.09 -30.40 39.54
CA SER A 111 16.88 -30.48 40.99
C SER A 111 18.19 -30.76 41.73
N ASP A 112 18.96 -31.76 41.28
CA ASP A 112 20.25 -32.12 41.89
C ASP A 112 21.26 -30.98 41.74
N LEU A 113 21.24 -30.30 40.59
CA LEU A 113 22.12 -29.18 40.33
C LEU A 113 21.82 -28.00 41.26
N ILE A 114 20.53 -27.65 41.45
CA ILE A 114 20.10 -26.61 42.40
C ILE A 114 20.54 -26.97 43.82
N GLU A 115 20.32 -28.22 44.25
CA GLU A 115 20.70 -28.67 45.58
C GLU A 115 22.22 -28.61 45.81
N ARG A 116 23.01 -29.12 44.87
CA ARG A 116 24.48 -29.12 44.93
C ARG A 116 25.10 -27.73 44.75
N SER A 117 24.37 -26.79 44.17
CA SER A 117 24.81 -25.40 43.98
C SER A 117 24.54 -24.51 45.18
N LYS A 118 23.76 -24.98 46.17
CA LYS A 118 23.58 -24.25 47.43
C LYS A 118 24.95 -24.11 48.09
N PRO A 119 25.27 -22.92 48.65
CA PRO A 119 26.49 -22.75 49.42
C PRO A 119 26.53 -23.84 50.50
N THR A 120 27.51 -24.74 50.42
CA THR A 120 27.85 -25.60 51.56
C THR A 120 28.24 -24.64 52.65
N GLY A 121 27.47 -24.60 53.74
CA GLY A 121 27.59 -23.57 54.78
C GLY A 121 29.06 -23.30 55.07
N ALA A 122 29.44 -22.03 55.02
CA ALA A 122 30.78 -21.57 55.38
C ALA A 122 31.26 -22.40 56.55
N ALA A 123 32.42 -23.06 56.39
CA ALA A 123 33.06 -23.75 57.49
C ALA A 123 32.99 -22.80 58.68
N ARG A 124 32.26 -23.22 59.73
CA ARG A 124 32.13 -22.45 60.98
C ARG A 124 33.52 -21.92 61.27
N ALA A 125 33.68 -20.60 61.24
CA ALA A 125 34.89 -19.98 61.77
C ALA A 125 35.07 -20.60 63.15
N ASP A 126 36.17 -21.33 63.30
CA ASP A 126 36.57 -21.84 64.59
C ASP A 126 36.57 -20.63 65.55
N ALA A 127 35.93 -20.79 66.71
CA ALA A 127 35.74 -19.74 67.71
C ALA A 127 37.06 -19.28 68.39
N SER A 128 38.23 -19.68 67.88
CA SER A 128 39.54 -19.29 68.37
C SER A 128 40.05 -17.95 67.82
N GLY A 129 39.38 -17.35 66.83
CA GLY A 129 39.71 -15.99 66.35
C GLY A 129 41.15 -15.83 65.84
N LYS A 130 41.84 -16.92 65.48
CA LYS A 130 43.18 -16.89 64.89
C LYS A 130 43.12 -17.34 63.43
N SER A 131 42.80 -16.41 62.54
CA SER A 131 43.15 -16.57 61.13
C SER A 131 44.65 -16.31 60.96
N GLY A 132 45.41 -17.36 60.61
CA GLY A 132 46.76 -17.19 60.11
C GLY A 132 46.75 -16.44 58.77
N PRO A 133 47.83 -15.72 58.41
CA PRO A 133 47.89 -15.00 57.15
C PRO A 133 47.94 -16.01 55.99
N GLY A 134 46.83 -16.17 55.24
CA GLY A 134 46.79 -17.07 54.07
C GLY A 134 45.47 -17.78 53.76
N THR A 135 44.40 -17.60 54.53
CA THR A 135 43.09 -18.20 54.19
C THR A 135 42.35 -17.35 53.15
N PHE A 136 42.31 -17.83 51.91
CA PHE A 136 41.44 -17.30 50.86
C PHE A 136 39.98 -17.57 51.21
N THR A 137 39.19 -16.52 51.43
CA THR A 137 37.73 -16.57 51.39
C THR A 137 37.25 -16.19 49.99
N ASP A 138 36.08 -16.70 49.60
CA ASP A 138 35.43 -16.35 48.33
C ASP A 138 35.37 -14.83 48.13
N CYS A 139 35.61 -14.40 46.89
CA CYS A 139 35.53 -13.01 46.49
C CYS A 139 34.11 -12.48 46.74
N ILE A 140 33.94 -11.71 47.82
CA ILE A 140 32.76 -10.87 48.00
C ILE A 140 33.03 -9.60 47.17
N ASP A 141 32.15 -9.33 46.21
CA ASP A 141 32.14 -8.06 45.49
C ASP A 141 32.06 -6.91 46.50
N VAL A 142 33.16 -6.18 46.66
CA VAL A 142 33.10 -4.83 47.23
C VAL A 142 32.61 -3.92 46.11
N SER A 143 31.30 -3.94 45.88
CA SER A 143 30.64 -2.94 45.07
C SER A 143 30.90 -1.58 45.71
N VAL A 144 31.61 -0.70 45.00
CA VAL A 144 31.73 0.71 45.35
C VAL A 144 30.33 1.26 45.58
N ALA A 145 30.11 1.80 46.78
CA ALA A 145 28.82 2.26 47.26
C ALA A 145 28.15 3.26 46.29
N THR A 146 27.11 2.83 45.61
CA THR A 146 26.02 3.68 45.11
C THR A 146 24.74 3.33 45.88
N PRO A 147 23.83 4.29 46.12
CA PRO A 147 22.63 4.04 46.92
C PRO A 147 21.75 3.00 46.22
N ILE A 148 21.49 1.89 46.91
CA ILE A 148 20.57 0.82 46.48
C ILE A 148 19.14 1.39 46.49
N PRO A 149 18.39 1.41 45.36
CA PRO A 149 16.94 1.59 45.40
C PRO A 149 16.27 0.34 46.01
N PRO A 150 15.19 0.49 46.80
CA PRO A 150 14.69 -0.58 47.65
C PRO A 150 13.64 -1.43 46.93
N THR A 151 14.04 -2.46 46.18
CA THR A 151 13.27 -3.71 45.96
C THR A 151 14.01 -4.60 44.95
N VAL A 152 14.77 -5.59 45.44
CA VAL A 152 15.23 -6.69 44.59
C VAL A 152 14.05 -7.64 44.41
N ASN A 153 13.59 -7.83 43.17
CA ASN A 153 12.61 -8.86 42.87
C ASN A 153 13.35 -10.19 42.76
N ALA A 154 13.42 -10.94 43.87
CA ALA A 154 13.77 -12.34 43.79
C ALA A 154 12.67 -13.02 42.96
N VAL A 155 12.99 -13.45 41.75
CA VAL A 155 12.08 -14.31 40.99
C VAL A 155 12.26 -15.70 41.59
N SER A 156 11.43 -16.03 42.57
CA SER A 156 11.40 -17.37 43.13
C SER A 156 11.35 -18.37 41.97
N ASP A 157 12.21 -19.38 42.02
CA ASP A 157 12.24 -20.49 41.07
C ASP A 157 12.90 -20.25 39.69
N VAL A 158 13.63 -19.15 39.46
CA VAL A 158 14.44 -18.96 38.23
C VAL A 158 15.94 -19.05 38.52
N TYR A 159 16.66 -19.79 37.68
CA TYR A 159 18.09 -20.07 37.84
C TYR A 159 18.88 -19.83 36.55
N VAL A 160 20.08 -19.30 36.70
CA VAL A 160 21.12 -19.22 35.67
C VAL A 160 21.99 -20.46 35.77
N ILE A 161 22.12 -21.20 34.68
CA ILE A 161 23.06 -22.30 34.54
C ILE A 161 24.39 -21.72 34.08
N ALA A 162 25.44 -21.92 34.86
CA ALA A 162 26.79 -21.43 34.57
C ALA A 162 27.83 -22.53 34.74
N ILE A 163 28.98 -22.36 34.07
CA ILE A 163 30.16 -23.22 34.22
C ILE A 163 31.31 -22.46 34.85
N CYS A 164 32.10 -23.16 35.67
CA CYS A 164 33.39 -22.67 36.20
C CYS A 164 34.48 -23.72 35.98
N ALA A 165 35.75 -23.32 36.09
CA ALA A 165 36.87 -24.26 36.03
C ALA A 165 36.88 -25.17 37.26
N ALA A 166 37.20 -26.45 37.04
CA ALA A 166 37.40 -27.44 38.09
C ALA A 166 38.68 -28.23 37.80
N GLU A 167 39.36 -28.68 38.84
CA GLU A 167 40.54 -29.53 38.73
C GLU A 167 40.35 -30.79 39.56
N ALA A 168 40.86 -31.92 39.06
CA ALA A 168 40.87 -33.18 39.79
C ALA A 168 42.20 -33.90 39.60
N LEU A 169 42.59 -34.71 40.59
CA LEU A 169 43.78 -35.57 40.51
C LEU A 169 43.33 -37.02 40.27
N CYS A 170 43.96 -37.72 39.32
CA CYS A 170 43.62 -39.11 38.99
C CYS A 170 44.86 -39.99 38.70
N GLY A 171 44.62 -41.30 38.54
CA GLY A 171 45.67 -42.31 38.45
C GLY A 171 46.28 -42.66 39.81
N GLN A 172 47.11 -43.69 39.86
CA GLN A 172 47.94 -44.04 41.02
C GLN A 172 49.33 -44.46 40.55
N THR A 173 50.35 -44.02 41.27
CA THR A 173 51.75 -44.42 41.04
C THR A 173 52.48 -44.52 42.36
N ASP A 174 53.43 -45.46 42.45
CA ASP A 174 54.30 -45.58 43.63
C ASP A 174 55.28 -44.39 43.72
N VAL A 175 55.50 -43.91 44.94
CA VAL A 175 56.45 -42.83 45.24
C VAL A 175 57.74 -43.45 45.80
N PHE A 176 58.81 -43.44 45.02
CA PHE A 176 60.13 -43.92 45.46
C PHE A 176 61.00 -42.77 45.98
N GLY A 177 61.53 -42.89 47.20
CA GLY A 177 62.62 -42.03 47.66
C GLY A 177 62.28 -40.92 48.68
N LYS A 178 61.21 -41.00 49.46
CA LYS A 178 61.08 -40.20 50.70
C LYS A 178 62.09 -40.68 51.75
N LEU A 179 63.34 -40.25 51.63
CA LEU A 179 64.48 -40.82 52.35
C LEU A 179 64.59 -40.47 53.86
N CYS A 180 63.69 -39.68 54.46
CA CYS A 180 63.77 -39.32 55.89
C CYS A 180 62.42 -39.07 56.62
N GLU A 181 61.27 -39.52 56.13
CA GLU A 181 59.98 -39.33 56.84
C GLU A 181 59.42 -40.66 57.35
N GLU A 182 59.14 -40.73 58.65
CA GLU A 182 58.72 -41.93 59.38
C GLU A 182 57.39 -42.54 58.87
N ALA A 183 57.50 -43.77 58.34
CA ALA A 183 56.62 -44.95 58.41
C ALA A 183 55.07 -44.90 58.32
N CYS A 184 54.40 -43.78 58.10
CA CYS A 184 52.92 -43.74 57.96
C CYS A 184 52.40 -42.93 56.75
N VAL A 185 53.23 -42.64 55.76
CA VAL A 185 52.81 -41.94 54.53
C VAL A 185 52.51 -42.97 53.45
N THR A 186 51.31 -42.95 52.88
CA THR A 186 50.89 -43.86 51.80
C THR A 186 51.92 -43.89 50.67
N THR A 187 52.31 -45.08 50.22
CA THR A 187 53.37 -45.30 49.21
C THR A 187 52.96 -44.91 47.79
N THR A 188 51.75 -44.37 47.59
CA THR A 188 51.18 -44.05 46.28
C THR A 188 50.67 -42.62 46.22
N ASP A 189 50.84 -41.96 45.08
CA ASP A 189 50.28 -40.64 44.79
C ASP A 189 49.52 -40.62 43.44
N LYS A 190 48.81 -39.54 43.14
CA LYS A 190 48.05 -39.33 41.89
C LYS A 190 48.99 -38.91 40.77
N LYS A 191 48.90 -39.62 39.64
CA LYS A 191 49.80 -39.42 38.49
C LYS A 191 49.42 -38.24 37.60
N TYR A 192 48.13 -37.95 37.48
CA TYR A 192 47.62 -36.97 36.51
C TYR A 192 46.79 -35.89 37.19
N ARG A 193 46.93 -34.65 36.73
CA ARG A 193 46.02 -33.52 37.03
C ARG A 193 45.13 -33.31 35.80
N LEU A 194 43.81 -33.32 36.02
CA LEU A 194 42.80 -33.16 34.99
C LEU A 194 42.10 -31.82 35.15
N ASP A 195 41.99 -31.09 34.05
CA ASP A 195 41.16 -29.90 33.95
C ASP A 195 39.76 -30.29 33.49
N GLY A 196 38.75 -29.64 34.09
CA GLY A 196 37.35 -29.88 33.79
C GLY A 196 36.48 -28.68 34.11
N VAL A 197 35.17 -28.89 34.07
CA VAL A 197 34.18 -27.87 34.36
C VAL A 197 33.25 -28.32 35.49
N VAL A 198 32.87 -27.39 36.36
CA VAL A 198 31.77 -27.56 37.31
C VAL A 198 30.56 -26.80 36.82
N LEU A 199 29.39 -27.44 36.86
CA LEU A 199 28.10 -26.84 36.56
C LEU A 199 27.48 -26.28 37.83
N ARG A 200 26.89 -25.09 37.75
CA ARG A 200 26.16 -24.44 38.84
C ARG A 200 24.81 -23.93 38.38
N ALA A 201 23.81 -24.02 39.25
CA ALA A 201 22.52 -23.35 39.12
C ALA A 201 22.46 -22.20 40.14
N ILE A 202 22.53 -20.98 39.65
CA ILE A 202 22.62 -19.75 40.45
C ILE A 202 21.24 -19.08 40.44
N PRO A 203 20.65 -18.75 41.60
CA PRO A 203 19.34 -18.10 41.63
C PRO A 203 19.40 -16.72 40.95
N LEU A 204 18.44 -16.45 40.07
CA LEU A 204 18.39 -15.20 39.32
C LEU A 204 17.74 -14.08 40.16
N SER A 205 18.46 -12.98 40.34
CA SER A 205 17.95 -11.74 40.94
C SER A 205 17.86 -10.64 39.89
N LEU A 206 16.72 -9.93 39.85
CA LEU A 206 16.47 -8.84 38.92
C LEU A 206 16.18 -7.54 39.70
N LEU A 207 16.79 -6.45 39.27
CA LEU A 207 16.57 -5.10 39.80
C LEU A 207 15.44 -4.40 39.03
N THR A 208 15.41 -4.57 37.70
CA THR A 208 14.38 -3.98 36.85
C THR A 208 13.07 -4.78 36.97
N PRO A 209 11.95 -4.15 37.34
CA PRO A 209 10.66 -4.83 37.45
C PRO A 209 10.19 -5.38 36.09
N PHE A 210 9.33 -6.40 36.12
CA PHE A 210 8.74 -6.92 34.89
C PHE A 210 7.84 -5.87 34.22
N PRO A 211 7.80 -5.85 32.87
CA PRO A 211 6.91 -4.96 32.15
C PRO A 211 5.45 -5.31 32.46
N THR A 212 4.58 -4.30 32.44
CA THR A 212 3.12 -4.42 32.60
C THR A 212 2.42 -3.80 31.40
N SER A 213 1.18 -4.24 31.10
CA SER A 213 0.33 -3.64 30.07
C SER A 213 -1.08 -3.42 30.60
N LYS A 214 -1.73 -2.37 30.10
CA LYS A 214 -3.14 -2.02 30.41
C LYS A 214 -4.11 -2.72 29.47
N VAL A 215 -3.67 -3.00 28.24
CA VAL A 215 -4.51 -3.55 27.16
C VAL A 215 -4.35 -5.07 27.04
N VAL A 216 -3.13 -5.59 27.21
CA VAL A 216 -2.83 -7.02 27.02
C VAL A 216 -2.51 -7.66 28.36
N ASP A 217 -3.23 -8.72 28.72
CA ASP A 217 -2.91 -9.51 29.90
C ASP A 217 -1.66 -10.38 29.66
N ILE A 218 -0.56 -9.98 30.30
CA ILE A 218 0.75 -10.65 30.21
C ILE A 218 1.13 -11.41 31.50
N THR A 219 0.13 -11.76 32.31
CA THR A 219 0.33 -12.55 33.54
C THR A 219 0.70 -14.00 33.24
N ALA A 220 0.25 -14.56 32.12
CA ALA A 220 0.48 -15.95 31.74
C ALA A 220 1.98 -16.32 31.62
N ASN A 221 2.30 -17.60 31.89
CA ASN A 221 3.66 -18.13 31.84
C ASN A 221 4.30 -18.08 30.44
N THR A 222 3.50 -18.05 29.37
CA THR A 222 3.97 -17.89 27.99
C THR A 222 4.82 -16.63 27.80
N TYR A 223 4.58 -15.57 28.59
CA TYR A 223 5.33 -14.32 28.54
C TYR A 223 6.58 -14.30 29.41
N LEU A 224 6.81 -15.32 30.25
CA LEU A 224 7.89 -15.33 31.26
C LEU A 224 9.26 -15.15 30.63
N ARG A 225 9.55 -15.84 29.52
CA ARG A 225 10.81 -15.72 28.76
C ARG A 225 11.10 -14.27 28.36
N SER A 226 10.12 -13.59 27.75
CA SER A 226 10.28 -12.22 27.28
C SER A 226 10.34 -11.20 28.43
N LYS A 227 9.63 -11.44 29.55
CA LYS A 227 9.71 -10.60 30.76
C LYS A 227 11.09 -10.66 31.42
N ILE A 228 11.67 -11.86 31.54
CA ILE A 228 13.02 -12.02 32.08
C ILE A 228 14.06 -11.41 31.15
N ALA A 229 13.91 -11.60 29.84
CA ALA A 229 14.82 -10.98 28.86
C ALA A 229 14.79 -9.44 29.00
N HIS A 230 13.61 -8.82 29.08
CA HIS A 230 13.45 -7.38 29.28
C HIS A 230 14.26 -6.88 30.50
N SER A 231 13.97 -7.45 31.68
CA SER A 231 14.61 -7.04 32.93
C SER A 231 16.11 -7.33 32.96
N TRP A 232 16.56 -8.50 32.46
CA TRP A 232 17.98 -8.85 32.46
C TRP A 232 18.82 -7.89 31.61
N PHE A 233 18.39 -7.60 30.38
CA PHE A 233 19.16 -6.69 29.51
C PHE A 233 19.14 -5.24 30.03
N ALA A 234 18.06 -4.83 30.70
CA ALA A 234 18.03 -3.55 31.41
C ALA A 234 19.03 -3.53 32.59
N ASP A 235 19.05 -4.60 33.40
CA ASP A 235 19.96 -4.74 34.54
C ASP A 235 21.43 -4.84 34.12
N GLU A 236 21.73 -5.51 33.01
CA GLU A 236 23.08 -5.56 32.43
C GLU A 236 23.59 -4.18 32.04
N ALA A 237 22.73 -3.34 31.44
CA ALA A 237 23.08 -1.95 31.15
C ALA A 237 23.28 -1.13 32.43
N LEU A 238 22.44 -1.33 33.46
CA LEU A 238 22.56 -0.63 34.75
C LEU A 238 23.83 -1.01 35.52
N ARG A 239 24.29 -2.27 35.44
CA ARG A 239 25.57 -2.73 36.02
C ARG A 239 26.78 -2.06 35.38
N HIS A 240 26.66 -1.58 34.15
CA HIS A 240 27.72 -0.91 33.39
C HIS A 240 27.36 0.56 33.09
N GLN A 241 27.14 1.36 34.14
CA GLN A 241 26.75 2.77 33.99
C GLN A 241 27.67 3.55 33.03
N ASP A 242 27.06 4.28 32.11
CA ASP A 242 27.74 5.15 31.17
C ASP A 242 28.29 6.40 31.86
N SER A 243 29.18 7.12 31.16
CA SER A 243 29.77 8.38 31.65
C SER A 243 29.29 9.59 30.83
N ILE A 244 28.23 9.43 30.03
CA ILE A 244 27.62 10.49 29.23
C ILE A 244 26.62 11.27 30.08
N SER A 245 27.17 11.96 31.05
CA SER A 245 26.51 12.97 31.87
C SER A 245 27.50 14.07 32.20
N ARG A 246 27.04 15.26 32.62
CA ARG A 246 27.98 16.34 33.02
C ARG A 246 29.00 15.87 34.06
N ALA A 247 28.54 15.14 35.08
CA ALA A 247 29.41 14.60 36.13
C ALA A 247 30.35 13.52 35.59
N GLY A 248 29.85 12.63 34.73
CA GLY A 248 30.65 11.58 34.10
C GLY A 248 31.74 12.13 33.18
N LEU A 249 31.44 13.15 32.35
CA LEU A 249 32.39 13.80 31.45
C LEU A 249 33.50 14.57 32.17
N LEU A 250 33.24 15.06 33.38
CA LEU A 250 34.23 15.73 34.23
C LEU A 250 34.95 14.78 35.19
N SER A 251 34.65 13.48 35.15
CA SER A 251 35.29 12.49 36.01
C SER A 251 36.71 12.14 35.54
N SER A 252 37.55 11.65 36.46
CA SER A 252 38.88 11.16 36.14
C SER A 252 38.89 9.91 35.26
N THR A 253 37.73 9.27 35.02
CA THR A 253 37.62 8.09 34.16
C THR A 253 38.18 8.32 32.76
N TRP A 254 38.05 9.52 32.19
CA TRP A 254 38.61 9.86 30.87
C TRP A 254 40.13 10.04 30.86
N CYS A 255 40.73 10.30 32.02
CA CYS A 255 42.17 10.42 32.20
C CYS A 255 42.84 9.08 32.56
N LEU A 256 42.04 8.06 32.85
CA LEU A 256 42.49 6.72 33.23
C LEU A 256 42.16 5.72 32.10
N GLY A 257 42.94 4.65 31.98
CA GLY A 257 42.62 3.55 31.06
C GLY A 257 41.38 2.76 31.49
N ALA A 258 41.00 1.76 30.68
CA ALA A 258 39.91 0.86 31.03
C ALA A 258 40.16 0.17 32.38
N GLY A 259 39.17 0.20 33.27
CA GLY A 259 39.25 -0.47 34.55
C GLY A 259 39.25 -1.99 34.40
N TYR A 260 40.03 -2.67 35.23
CA TYR A 260 39.99 -4.13 35.32
C TYR A 260 38.89 -4.55 36.29
N THR A 261 37.92 -5.33 35.81
CA THR A 261 36.90 -5.97 36.66
C THR A 261 37.21 -7.45 36.75
N SER A 262 37.73 -7.89 37.89
CA SER A 262 37.86 -9.31 38.21
C SER A 262 36.49 -9.87 38.57
N ALA A 263 35.72 -10.28 37.58
CA ALA A 263 34.47 -11.00 37.83
C ALA A 263 34.73 -12.45 38.27
N CYS A 264 33.76 -13.05 38.94
CA CYS A 264 33.76 -14.46 39.35
C CYS A 264 34.05 -15.41 38.17
N CYS A 265 34.49 -16.62 38.49
CA CYS A 265 34.87 -17.67 37.54
C CYS A 265 33.74 -18.25 36.66
N GLU A 266 32.57 -17.60 36.61
CA GLU A 266 31.35 -18.12 36.04
C GLU A 266 31.15 -17.66 34.59
N VAL A 267 30.90 -18.61 33.69
CA VAL A 267 30.42 -18.35 32.32
C VAL A 267 28.96 -18.81 32.23
N PRO A 268 27.99 -17.87 32.13
CA PRO A 268 26.58 -18.20 32.01
C PRO A 268 26.26 -18.87 30.67
N LEU A 269 25.43 -19.91 30.70
CA LEU A 269 25.03 -20.70 29.52
C LEU A 269 23.55 -20.58 29.20
N ALA A 270 22.67 -20.63 30.21
CA ALA A 270 21.22 -20.58 30.00
C ALA A 270 20.42 -20.17 31.24
N VAL A 271 19.16 -19.84 31.04
CA VAL A 271 18.17 -19.56 32.08
C VAL A 271 17.12 -20.67 32.09
N VAL A 272 16.83 -21.19 33.27
CA VAL A 272 15.77 -22.18 33.51
C VAL A 272 14.84 -21.68 34.62
N ALA A 273 13.57 -22.02 34.50
CA ALA A 273 12.56 -21.79 35.53
C ALA A 273 12.03 -23.11 36.08
N ARG A 274 11.69 -23.11 37.35
CA ARG A 274 11.04 -24.22 38.05
C ARG A 274 9.56 -23.89 38.24
N ALA A 275 8.71 -24.83 37.86
CA ALA A 275 7.29 -24.82 38.17
C ALA A 275 6.99 -26.10 38.95
N GLY A 276 7.17 -26.05 40.27
CA GLY A 276 7.15 -27.23 41.14
C GLY A 276 8.27 -28.22 40.80
N ALA A 277 7.91 -29.45 40.44
CA ALA A 277 8.85 -30.49 40.03
C ALA A 277 9.23 -30.43 38.54
N THR A 278 8.60 -29.54 37.76
CA THR A 278 8.86 -29.43 36.33
C THR A 278 9.87 -28.32 36.05
N THR A 279 10.83 -28.61 35.17
CA THR A 279 11.74 -27.58 34.66
C THR A 279 11.27 -27.08 33.29
N VAL A 280 11.17 -25.76 33.18
CA VAL A 280 10.93 -25.02 31.96
C VAL A 280 12.26 -24.40 31.53
N PHE A 281 12.78 -24.83 30.39
CA PHE A 281 13.89 -24.14 29.74
C PHE A 281 13.37 -22.83 29.15
N LEU A 282 13.98 -21.70 29.53
CA LEU A 282 13.54 -20.39 29.06
C LEU A 282 14.33 -19.95 27.84
N ASP A 283 15.64 -19.76 27.98
CA ASP A 283 16.48 -19.21 26.91
C ASP A 283 17.98 -19.40 27.23
N ALA A 284 18.82 -19.58 26.21
CA ALA A 284 20.27 -19.54 26.36
C ALA A 284 20.82 -18.09 26.27
N TRP A 285 20.35 -17.33 25.29
CA TRP A 285 20.87 -16.04 24.85
C TRP A 285 20.59 -14.88 25.79
N ILE A 286 19.64 -15.00 26.72
CA ILE A 286 19.42 -13.98 27.75
C ILE A 286 20.74 -13.71 28.49
N VAL A 287 21.44 -14.77 28.91
CA VAL A 287 22.66 -14.70 29.74
C VAL A 287 23.95 -15.08 29.01
N ARG A 288 23.89 -15.95 27.99
CA ARG A 288 25.05 -16.42 27.23
C ARG A 288 25.70 -15.29 26.44
N ARG A 289 27.03 -15.19 26.50
CA ARG A 289 27.82 -14.25 25.70
C ARG A 289 28.90 -15.02 24.92
N GLU A 290 28.97 -14.76 23.63
CA GLU A 290 30.07 -15.24 22.79
C GLU A 290 31.31 -14.38 23.02
N ARG A 291 32.49 -15.00 22.96
CA ARG A 291 33.78 -14.33 23.12
C ARG A 291 34.14 -13.59 21.84
N MET A 292 33.75 -12.32 21.75
CA MET A 292 33.93 -11.51 20.54
C MET A 292 34.72 -10.21 20.74
N GLU A 293 34.79 -9.68 21.97
CA GLU A 293 35.37 -8.36 22.23
C GLU A 293 36.34 -8.34 23.42
N ALA A 294 37.46 -7.64 23.23
CA ALA A 294 38.43 -7.41 24.29
C ALA A 294 37.84 -6.58 25.45
N PRO A 295 38.26 -6.79 26.71
CA PRO A 295 37.66 -6.12 27.87
C PRO A 295 37.75 -4.60 27.81
N SER A 296 38.84 -4.04 27.26
CA SER A 296 39.02 -2.60 27.13
C SER A 296 38.04 -1.98 26.15
N ARG A 297 37.76 -2.65 25.01
CA ARG A 297 36.76 -2.22 24.03
C ARG A 297 35.36 -2.25 24.65
N ARG A 298 35.00 -3.37 25.30
CA ARG A 298 33.72 -3.52 26.00
C ARG A 298 33.51 -2.45 27.07
N TYR A 299 34.55 -2.17 27.86
CA TYR A 299 34.53 -1.13 28.91
C TYR A 299 34.17 0.24 28.32
N TRP A 300 34.90 0.68 27.29
CA TRP A 300 34.68 2.00 26.69
C TRP A 300 33.37 2.10 25.92
N GLN A 301 32.91 1.02 25.30
CA GLN A 301 31.59 0.98 24.67
C GLN A 301 30.51 1.37 25.68
N TRP A 302 30.44 0.69 26.83
CA TRP A 302 29.48 1.05 27.88
C TRP A 302 29.64 2.49 28.36
N LYS A 303 30.87 2.95 28.62
CA LYS A 303 31.14 4.33 29.07
C LYS A 303 30.67 5.39 28.07
N MET A 304 30.67 5.08 26.77
CA MET A 304 30.27 5.98 25.69
C MET A 304 28.83 5.78 25.21
N ARG A 305 27.98 5.04 25.96
CA ARG A 305 26.62 4.65 25.56
C ARG A 305 26.57 3.85 24.23
N MET A 306 27.63 3.14 23.91
CA MET A 306 27.65 2.15 22.85
C MET A 306 27.34 0.78 23.45
N ARG A 307 26.41 0.04 22.86
CA ARG A 307 26.17 -1.36 23.25
C ARG A 307 27.30 -2.26 22.73
N PRO A 308 27.93 -3.11 23.57
CA PRO A 308 28.86 -4.13 23.12
C PRO A 308 28.25 -5.08 22.08
N MET A 309 29.07 -5.59 21.17
CA MET A 309 28.59 -6.41 20.05
C MET A 309 28.03 -7.75 20.54
N ASP A 310 28.60 -8.34 21.58
CA ASP A 310 28.13 -9.62 22.14
C ASP A 310 26.78 -9.49 22.84
N VAL A 311 26.51 -8.35 23.47
CA VAL A 311 25.19 -8.05 24.05
C VAL A 311 24.16 -7.77 22.94
N PHE A 312 24.54 -7.03 21.90
CA PHE A 312 23.65 -6.75 20.77
C PHE A 312 23.27 -8.04 20.03
N LEU A 313 24.26 -8.88 19.69
CA LEU A 313 24.04 -10.15 19.02
C LEU A 313 23.19 -11.10 19.87
N ALA A 314 23.45 -11.16 21.18
CA ALA A 314 22.62 -11.95 22.10
C ALA A 314 21.15 -11.53 22.07
N GLN A 315 20.83 -10.23 21.97
CA GLN A 315 19.43 -9.77 21.84
C GLN A 315 18.78 -10.24 20.53
N ILE A 316 19.51 -10.20 19.40
CA ILE A 316 19.02 -10.70 18.12
C ILE A 316 18.78 -12.20 18.18
N LEU A 317 19.76 -12.96 18.70
CA LEU A 317 19.68 -14.43 18.77
C LEU A 317 18.62 -14.92 19.75
N GLN A 318 18.44 -14.22 20.88
CA GLN A 318 17.34 -14.43 21.83
C GLN A 318 15.98 -14.35 21.10
N PHE A 319 15.77 -13.28 20.34
CA PHE A 319 14.55 -13.08 19.55
C PHE A 319 14.39 -14.11 18.44
N GLN A 320 15.43 -14.36 17.62
CA GLN A 320 15.34 -15.32 16.52
C GLN A 320 15.06 -16.74 17.01
N CYS A 321 15.67 -17.15 18.13
CA CYS A 321 15.39 -18.42 18.75
C CYS A 321 13.94 -18.51 19.25
N GLN A 322 13.41 -17.44 19.85
CA GLN A 322 12.02 -17.40 20.29
C GLN A 322 11.04 -17.41 19.12
N LEU A 323 11.34 -16.68 18.05
CA LEU A 323 10.57 -16.62 16.81
C LEU A 323 10.51 -17.99 16.11
N ALA A 324 11.65 -18.68 16.02
CA ALA A 324 11.74 -20.02 15.44
C ALA A 324 10.88 -21.03 16.21
N ASN A 325 10.92 -21.00 17.55
CA ASN A 325 10.07 -21.86 18.39
C ASN A 325 8.58 -21.55 18.20
N LEU A 326 8.23 -20.27 18.05
CA LEU A 326 6.85 -19.83 17.87
C LEU A 326 6.26 -20.27 16.52
N LEU A 327 7.01 -20.05 15.42
CA LEU A 327 6.51 -20.27 14.06
C LEU A 327 6.74 -21.69 13.55
N GLY A 328 7.84 -22.34 13.94
CA GLY A 328 8.17 -23.72 13.54
C GLY A 328 7.51 -24.79 14.41
N GLY A 329 7.15 -24.46 15.65
CA GLY A 329 6.87 -25.44 16.70
C GLY A 329 8.16 -26.16 17.15
N ASP A 330 8.35 -26.32 18.46
CA ASP A 330 9.51 -26.93 19.15
C ASP A 330 10.72 -27.27 18.26
N VAL A 331 11.40 -26.22 17.79
CA VAL A 331 12.71 -26.36 17.15
C VAL A 331 13.71 -26.60 18.27
N VAL A 332 13.92 -27.87 18.60
CA VAL A 332 15.12 -28.28 19.34
C VAL A 332 16.31 -27.94 18.43
N PRO A 333 17.31 -27.16 18.88
CA PRO A 333 18.50 -26.89 18.09
C PRO A 333 19.18 -28.21 17.72
N ALA A 334 19.13 -28.60 16.45
CA ALA A 334 19.91 -29.72 15.96
C ALA A 334 21.39 -29.31 15.91
N PRO A 335 22.35 -30.22 16.21
CA PRO A 335 23.75 -29.98 15.96
C PRO A 335 23.97 -29.65 14.48
N ALA A 336 24.89 -28.75 14.19
CA ALA A 336 25.19 -28.29 12.83
C ALA A 336 25.37 -29.47 11.86
N GLY A 337 24.51 -29.54 10.82
CA GLY A 337 24.77 -30.37 9.64
C GLY A 337 23.73 -31.41 9.22
N ILE A 338 22.42 -31.22 9.42
CA ILE A 338 21.38 -32.07 8.79
C ILE A 338 20.26 -31.19 8.20
N ALA A 339 19.89 -31.50 6.95
CA ALA A 339 18.86 -30.84 6.17
C ALA A 339 17.50 -30.85 6.89
N VAL A 340 16.78 -29.73 6.78
CA VAL A 340 15.47 -29.50 7.38
C VAL A 340 14.44 -30.41 6.72
N ALA A 341 14.15 -31.53 7.37
CA ALA A 341 12.89 -32.25 7.21
C ALA A 341 12.07 -31.99 8.47
N ASP A 342 11.00 -31.19 8.37
CA ASP A 342 9.64 -31.75 8.30
C ASP A 342 8.58 -30.72 8.75
N ALA A 343 7.51 -30.62 7.95
CA ALA A 343 6.43 -29.64 8.06
C ALA A 343 5.22 -30.23 8.81
N THR A 344 5.44 -30.78 10.00
CA THR A 344 4.57 -31.84 10.55
C THR A 344 3.36 -31.37 11.37
N LYS A 345 2.97 -30.08 11.38
CA LYS A 345 1.69 -29.66 12.01
C LYS A 345 0.53 -29.49 11.03
N ASN A 346 0.80 -29.10 9.78
CA ASN A 346 -0.24 -29.05 8.74
C ASN A 346 -0.48 -30.42 8.09
N LEU A 347 0.51 -31.33 8.17
CA LEU A 347 0.41 -32.67 7.60
C LEU A 347 -0.50 -33.61 8.39
N VAL A 348 -0.56 -33.53 9.72
CA VAL A 348 -1.43 -34.44 10.52
C VAL A 348 -2.92 -34.26 10.17
N VAL A 349 -3.37 -33.03 9.93
CA VAL A 349 -4.76 -32.76 9.51
C VAL A 349 -5.00 -33.20 8.07
N LEU A 350 -4.01 -33.07 7.18
CA LEU A 350 -4.11 -33.54 5.79
C LEU A 350 -4.09 -35.07 5.71
N ASP A 351 -3.33 -35.75 6.58
CA ASP A 351 -3.26 -37.21 6.65
C ASP A 351 -4.56 -37.80 7.19
N GLU A 352 -5.13 -37.20 8.25
CA GLU A 352 -6.48 -37.53 8.77
C GLU A 352 -7.58 -37.27 7.72
N THR A 353 -7.44 -36.21 6.91
CA THR A 353 -8.38 -35.90 5.82
C THR A 353 -8.27 -36.91 4.69
N SER A 354 -7.06 -37.37 4.36
CA SER A 354 -6.84 -38.39 3.33
C SER A 354 -7.41 -39.75 3.75
N ALA A 355 -7.19 -40.15 5.01
CA ALA A 355 -7.69 -41.40 5.57
C ALA A 355 -9.24 -41.45 5.59
N PHE A 356 -9.89 -40.34 5.94
CA PHE A 356 -11.35 -40.24 5.91
C PHE A 356 -11.91 -40.18 4.49
N LEU A 357 -11.23 -39.51 3.55
CA LEU A 357 -11.63 -39.50 2.14
C LEU A 357 -11.53 -40.88 1.52
N ASP A 358 -10.55 -41.69 1.90
CA ASP A 358 -10.45 -43.08 1.47
C ASP A 358 -11.50 -43.98 2.13
N GLU A 359 -11.87 -43.72 3.39
CA GLU A 359 -12.99 -44.39 4.07
C GLU A 359 -14.35 -44.09 3.41
N VAL A 360 -14.59 -42.81 3.05
CA VAL A 360 -15.80 -42.37 2.32
C VAL A 360 -15.81 -42.92 0.89
N ARG A 361 -14.66 -42.93 0.21
CA ARG A 361 -14.51 -43.50 -1.14
C ARG A 361 -14.74 -45.02 -1.12
N ALA A 362 -14.23 -45.72 -0.12
CA ALA A 362 -14.50 -47.14 0.10
C ALA A 362 -15.99 -47.40 0.38
N GLY A 363 -16.64 -46.59 1.21
CA GLY A 363 -18.09 -46.67 1.49
C GLY A 363 -18.99 -46.36 0.29
N LEU A 364 -18.59 -45.43 -0.58
CA LEU A 364 -19.29 -45.14 -1.84
C LEU A 364 -19.07 -46.22 -2.90
N SER A 365 -17.90 -46.86 -2.90
CA SER A 365 -17.59 -47.96 -3.82
C SER A 365 -18.39 -49.23 -3.50
N SER A 366 -18.61 -49.54 -2.22
CA SER A 366 -19.45 -50.66 -1.78
C SER A 366 -20.96 -50.42 -2.04
N TYR A 367 -21.40 -49.16 -2.10
CA TYR A 367 -22.77 -48.82 -2.50
C TYR A 367 -23.02 -49.02 -4.00
N ARG A 368 -21.99 -48.86 -4.85
CA ARG A 368 -22.10 -49.09 -6.30
C ARG A 368 -22.16 -50.58 -6.67
N THR A 369 -21.75 -51.48 -5.80
CA THR A 369 -21.80 -52.93 -6.03
C THR A 369 -23.11 -53.60 -5.60
N LEU A 370 -24.05 -52.86 -4.99
CA LEU A 370 -25.37 -53.38 -4.67
C LEU A 370 -26.26 -53.36 -5.93
N SER A 371 -26.46 -54.53 -6.53
CA SER A 371 -27.40 -54.69 -7.64
C SER A 371 -28.84 -54.41 -7.19
N ALA A 372 -29.63 -53.79 -8.08
CA ALA A 372 -30.94 -53.19 -7.82
C ALA A 372 -32.09 -54.15 -7.43
N ALA A 373 -31.81 -55.39 -7.03
CA ALA A 373 -32.83 -56.44 -6.85
C ALA A 373 -33.10 -56.88 -5.40
N GLN A 374 -32.40 -56.35 -4.38
CA GLN A 374 -32.54 -56.88 -2.99
C GLN A 374 -32.61 -55.83 -1.86
N ALA A 375 -33.13 -54.62 -2.13
CA ALA A 375 -33.38 -53.66 -1.05
C ALA A 375 -34.78 -53.86 -0.43
N VAL A 376 -34.92 -54.85 0.46
CA VAL A 376 -36.06 -54.95 1.40
C VAL A 376 -35.80 -54.01 2.58
N THR A 377 -36.85 -53.31 3.01
CA THR A 377 -36.92 -52.15 3.91
C THR A 377 -36.50 -52.36 5.39
N ALA A 378 -35.44 -53.12 5.70
CA ALA A 378 -35.01 -53.29 7.09
C ALA A 378 -33.49 -53.29 7.35
N ASP A 379 -32.64 -53.35 6.31
CA ASP A 379 -31.19 -53.28 6.48
C ASP A 379 -30.59 -52.18 5.59
N GLN A 380 -30.85 -50.92 5.92
CA GLN A 380 -29.95 -49.84 5.53
C GLN A 380 -28.70 -49.97 6.42
N PRO A 381 -27.52 -50.36 5.89
CA PRO A 381 -26.34 -50.51 6.73
C PRO A 381 -25.85 -49.14 7.18
N ALA A 382 -25.15 -49.12 8.30
CA ALA A 382 -24.59 -48.01 9.09
C ALA A 382 -23.76 -46.92 8.36
N LEU A 383 -23.81 -46.81 7.03
CA LEU A 383 -23.17 -45.76 6.22
C LEU A 383 -23.84 -44.39 6.37
N LEU A 384 -25.12 -44.31 6.74
CA LEU A 384 -25.77 -43.04 7.14
C LEU A 384 -25.44 -42.64 8.59
N ALA A 385 -24.73 -43.49 9.34
CA ALA A 385 -24.21 -43.21 10.67
C ALA A 385 -22.73 -42.81 10.68
N LEU A 386 -22.14 -42.50 9.51
CA LEU A 386 -21.10 -41.48 9.44
C LEU A 386 -21.78 -40.18 9.86
N SER A 387 -21.79 -39.97 11.18
CA SER A 387 -22.73 -39.08 11.82
C SER A 387 -22.71 -37.74 11.12
N LEU A 388 -23.90 -37.21 10.83
CA LEU A 388 -24.06 -35.87 10.27
C LEU A 388 -23.22 -34.86 11.06
N THR A 389 -22.98 -35.12 12.36
CA THR A 389 -22.07 -34.42 13.27
C THR A 389 -20.58 -34.52 12.94
N LYS A 390 -20.05 -35.65 12.43
CA LYS A 390 -18.65 -35.74 11.96
C LYS A 390 -18.47 -34.97 10.65
N VAL A 391 -19.46 -35.03 9.76
CA VAL A 391 -19.45 -34.28 8.50
C VAL A 391 -19.65 -32.78 8.75
N THR A 392 -20.53 -32.39 9.68
CA THR A 392 -20.69 -30.98 10.08
C THR A 392 -19.53 -30.47 10.93
N ASP A 393 -18.94 -31.24 11.85
CA ASP A 393 -17.74 -30.81 12.58
C ASP A 393 -16.53 -30.68 11.64
N LEU A 394 -16.39 -31.59 10.66
CA LEU A 394 -15.37 -31.45 9.62
C LEU A 394 -15.69 -30.27 8.70
N GLN A 395 -16.94 -30.06 8.29
CA GLN A 395 -17.35 -28.89 7.49
C GLN A 395 -17.15 -27.60 8.27
N ASP A 396 -17.34 -27.59 9.59
CA ASP A 396 -17.09 -26.45 10.47
C ASP A 396 -15.60 -26.26 10.73
N ARG A 397 -14.80 -27.34 10.78
CA ARG A 397 -13.33 -27.28 10.84
C ARG A 397 -12.71 -26.85 9.51
N LEU A 398 -13.20 -27.33 8.38
CA LEU A 398 -12.83 -26.89 7.04
C LEU A 398 -13.32 -25.48 6.77
N LYS A 399 -14.53 -25.11 7.21
CA LYS A 399 -14.97 -23.71 7.22
C LYS A 399 -14.08 -22.90 8.12
N ARG A 400 -13.65 -23.36 9.30
CA ARG A 400 -12.66 -22.64 10.12
C ARG A 400 -11.34 -22.50 9.37
N ILE A 401 -10.78 -23.54 8.75
CA ILE A 401 -9.51 -23.48 8.01
C ILE A 401 -9.62 -22.62 6.74
N ILE A 402 -10.72 -22.74 5.99
CA ILE A 402 -11.02 -21.95 4.80
C ILE A 402 -11.40 -20.52 5.18
N VAL A 403 -12.05 -20.26 6.32
CA VAL A 403 -12.32 -18.90 6.81
C VAL A 403 -11.04 -18.28 7.39
N THR A 404 -10.16 -19.08 8.00
CA THR A 404 -8.83 -18.64 8.45
C THR A 404 -7.87 -18.48 7.26
N GLY A 405 -8.15 -19.12 6.11
CA GLY A 405 -7.33 -19.08 4.88
C GLY A 405 -7.91 -18.29 3.70
N LYS A 406 -9.18 -17.89 3.70
CA LYS A 406 -9.87 -17.24 2.56
C LYS A 406 -10.93 -16.19 2.95
N THR A 407 -11.18 -15.92 4.22
CA THR A 407 -11.88 -14.69 4.60
C THR A 407 -10.90 -13.82 5.38
N PRO A 408 -10.64 -12.56 4.97
CA PRO A 408 -10.05 -11.60 5.86
C PRO A 408 -11.11 -11.25 6.91
N ALA A 409 -11.33 -12.16 7.87
CA ALA A 409 -11.58 -11.68 9.22
C ALA A 409 -10.42 -10.74 9.49
N ARG A 410 -10.71 -9.47 9.84
CA ARG A 410 -9.73 -8.42 10.22
C ARG A 410 -8.42 -9.09 10.65
N PRO A 411 -7.28 -8.82 9.98
CA PRO A 411 -6.08 -9.62 10.09
C PRO A 411 -5.87 -9.94 11.56
N SER A 412 -5.68 -11.22 11.90
CA SER A 412 -5.43 -11.65 13.27
C SER A 412 -4.16 -10.95 13.76
N SER A 413 -4.33 -9.72 14.24
CA SER A 413 -3.24 -8.81 14.54
C SER A 413 -2.53 -9.33 15.77
N GLN A 414 -1.20 -9.15 15.82
CA GLN A 414 -0.34 -9.43 16.97
C GLN A 414 0.02 -10.91 17.18
N ILE A 415 0.39 -11.65 16.12
CA ILE A 415 0.87 -13.05 16.25
C ILE A 415 2.04 -13.15 17.26
N LEU A 416 2.98 -12.20 17.24
CA LEU A 416 4.13 -12.21 18.15
C LEU A 416 3.72 -12.05 19.62
N ILE A 417 2.82 -11.10 19.92
CA ILE A 417 2.32 -10.88 21.28
C ILE A 417 1.60 -12.13 21.77
N ARG A 418 0.69 -12.71 20.98
CA ARG A 418 0.00 -13.96 21.33
C ARG A 418 0.96 -15.13 21.55
N GLY A 419 2.10 -15.11 20.86
CA GLY A 419 3.20 -16.06 21.00
C GLY A 419 4.13 -15.85 22.20
N GLY A 420 3.86 -14.85 23.05
CA GLY A 420 4.68 -14.57 24.23
C GLY A 420 5.84 -13.58 24.01
N VAL A 421 5.94 -12.96 22.84
CA VAL A 421 6.95 -11.94 22.54
C VAL A 421 6.34 -10.56 22.80
N ILE A 422 6.86 -9.83 23.77
CA ILE A 422 6.34 -8.50 24.15
C ILE A 422 7.30 -7.35 23.78
N GLU A 423 8.54 -7.68 23.44
CA GLU A 423 9.58 -6.70 23.12
C GLU A 423 10.55 -7.26 22.08
N LEU A 424 10.80 -6.51 21.02
CA LEU A 424 11.76 -6.85 19.98
C LEU A 424 13.16 -6.32 20.31
N PRO A 425 14.23 -6.93 19.79
CA PRO A 425 15.55 -6.33 19.75
C PRO A 425 15.52 -5.03 18.92
N PRO A 426 16.58 -4.21 18.99
CA PRO A 426 16.68 -2.97 18.21
C PRO A 426 16.66 -3.22 16.70
N ALA A 427 17.11 -4.39 16.27
CA ALA A 427 17.01 -4.90 14.90
C ALA A 427 16.81 -6.41 14.90
N GLY A 428 16.19 -6.94 13.84
CA GLY A 428 16.00 -8.37 13.65
C GLY A 428 15.40 -8.69 12.29
N TYR A 429 15.11 -9.96 12.06
CA TYR A 429 14.58 -10.48 10.80
C TYR A 429 13.24 -11.18 11.04
N LEU A 430 12.32 -11.04 10.10
CA LEU A 430 11.01 -11.70 10.12
C LEU A 430 10.83 -12.50 8.82
N PRO A 431 10.27 -13.72 8.88
CA PRO A 431 9.92 -14.47 7.68
C PRO A 431 8.68 -13.87 7.02
N VAL A 432 8.66 -13.85 5.69
CA VAL A 432 7.51 -13.47 4.86
C VAL A 432 7.35 -14.47 3.73
N TYR A 433 6.13 -14.64 3.23
CA TYR A 433 5.86 -15.48 2.07
C TYR A 433 6.08 -14.68 0.79
N ASN A 434 6.94 -15.19 -0.09
CA ASN A 434 7.03 -14.72 -1.46
C ASN A 434 5.87 -15.28 -2.31
N HIS A 435 5.53 -14.62 -3.42
CA HIS A 435 4.47 -15.03 -4.35
C HIS A 435 3.07 -15.24 -3.71
N SER A 436 2.83 -14.58 -2.58
CA SER A 436 1.53 -14.57 -1.91
C SER A 436 0.63 -13.50 -2.52
N ASN A 437 -0.70 -13.70 -2.46
CA ASN A 437 -1.68 -12.65 -2.78
C ASN A 437 -1.80 -11.61 -1.65
N VAL A 438 -1.01 -11.74 -0.58
CA VAL A 438 -0.97 -10.84 0.58
C VAL A 438 0.33 -10.03 0.53
N THR A 439 0.22 -8.71 0.59
CA THR A 439 1.36 -7.79 0.53
C THR A 439 2.30 -7.99 1.71
N VAL A 440 3.57 -7.62 1.56
CA VAL A 440 4.54 -7.67 2.68
C VAL A 440 4.07 -6.81 3.85
N ASN A 441 3.47 -5.67 3.54
CA ASN A 441 2.95 -4.74 4.54
C ASN A 441 1.91 -5.42 5.44
N ASP A 442 0.97 -6.17 4.87
CA ASP A 442 -0.06 -6.88 5.61
C ASP A 442 0.49 -8.08 6.39
N GLN A 443 1.43 -8.82 5.81
CA GLN A 443 2.08 -9.95 6.49
C GLN A 443 2.85 -9.48 7.75
N VAL A 444 3.63 -8.41 7.63
CA VAL A 444 4.40 -7.86 8.75
C VAL A 444 3.47 -7.24 9.80
N ARG A 445 2.40 -6.56 9.39
CA ARG A 445 1.37 -6.05 10.33
C ARG A 445 0.68 -7.16 11.09
N ALA A 446 0.38 -8.29 10.46
CA ALA A 446 -0.20 -9.45 11.15
C ALA A 446 0.75 -9.98 12.25
N LEU A 447 2.06 -10.01 11.97
CA LEU A 447 3.08 -10.43 12.94
C LEU A 447 3.20 -9.44 14.10
N LEU A 448 3.52 -8.18 13.80
CA LEU A 448 3.89 -7.15 14.78
C LEU A 448 2.68 -6.53 15.50
N GLY A 449 1.54 -6.43 14.81
CA GLY A 449 0.34 -5.75 15.28
C GLY A 449 0.37 -4.23 15.13
N ASP A 450 -0.73 -3.59 15.54
CA ASP A 450 -0.98 -2.15 15.33
C ASP A 450 -0.30 -1.22 16.36
N GLY A 451 0.46 -1.79 17.29
CA GLY A 451 1.15 -1.07 18.38
C GLY A 451 2.41 -0.31 17.94
N LEU A 452 2.80 -0.40 16.68
CA LEU A 452 4.02 0.21 16.13
C LEU A 452 3.69 1.17 14.97
N ASP A 453 4.53 2.19 14.79
CA ASP A 453 4.54 3.02 13.58
C ASP A 453 5.53 2.43 12.57
N LEU A 454 5.01 1.67 11.59
CA LEU A 454 5.79 0.95 10.59
C LEU A 454 5.99 1.79 9.33
N ARG A 455 7.24 1.88 8.86
CA ARG A 455 7.57 2.41 7.53
C ARG A 455 8.26 1.33 6.71
N PHE A 456 7.76 1.08 5.51
CA PHE A 456 8.32 0.08 4.61
C PHE A 456 9.27 0.71 3.59
N CYS A 457 10.44 0.11 3.44
CA CYS A 457 11.50 0.57 2.54
C CYS A 457 11.97 -0.60 1.67
N VAL A 458 12.16 -0.36 0.37
CA VAL A 458 12.88 -1.29 -0.50
C VAL A 458 14.36 -1.00 -0.38
N ALA A 459 15.17 -2.03 -0.16
CA ALA A 459 16.62 -1.93 -0.13
C ALA A 459 17.26 -3.14 -0.81
N SER A 460 18.50 -3.01 -1.27
CA SER A 460 19.26 -4.16 -1.75
C SER A 460 19.66 -5.05 -0.56
N ALA A 461 19.83 -6.35 -0.81
CA ALA A 461 20.15 -7.29 0.27
C ALA A 461 21.46 -6.96 1.02
N ASP A 462 22.44 -6.35 0.36
CA ASP A 462 23.72 -5.93 0.95
C ASP A 462 23.60 -4.68 1.85
N TYR A 463 22.65 -3.78 1.57
CA TYR A 463 22.39 -2.60 2.40
C TYR A 463 21.95 -2.98 3.83
N ILE A 464 21.30 -4.12 3.99
CA ILE A 464 20.71 -4.57 5.26
C ILE A 464 21.78 -4.81 6.33
N ALA A 465 22.98 -5.27 5.95
CA ALA A 465 24.08 -5.45 6.91
C ALA A 465 24.47 -4.13 7.59
N HIS A 466 24.50 -3.03 6.82
CA HIS A 466 24.80 -1.70 7.35
C HIS A 466 23.72 -1.20 8.32
N GLU A 467 22.45 -1.47 8.03
CA GLU A 467 21.34 -1.10 8.93
C GLU A 467 21.35 -1.88 10.25
N VAL A 468 21.78 -3.15 10.24
CA VAL A 468 21.97 -3.93 11.47
C VAL A 468 23.06 -3.31 12.35
N GLU A 469 24.19 -2.92 11.76
CA GLU A 469 25.27 -2.21 12.48
C GLU A 469 24.77 -0.86 13.02
N ALA A 470 24.02 -0.10 12.22
CA ALA A 470 23.43 1.17 12.64
C ALA A 470 22.42 0.99 13.80
N ALA A 471 21.77 -0.17 13.92
CA ALA A 471 20.85 -0.47 15.00
C ALA A 471 21.53 -0.89 16.32
N GLN A 472 22.83 -1.23 16.30
CA GLN A 472 23.55 -1.82 17.44
C GLN A 472 23.32 -1.09 18.77
N HIS A 473 23.30 0.24 18.73
CA HIS A 473 23.24 1.08 19.92
C HIS A 473 21.83 1.59 20.27
N MET A 474 20.80 1.22 19.50
CA MET A 474 19.42 1.66 19.76
C MET A 474 18.77 0.84 20.87
N ASP A 475 17.80 1.39 21.60
CA ASP A 475 17.07 0.62 22.60
C ASP A 475 16.17 -0.45 21.96
N ARG A 476 15.77 -1.44 22.75
CA ARG A 476 14.76 -2.43 22.36
C ARG A 476 13.42 -1.75 22.01
N ILE A 477 12.55 -2.48 21.32
CA ILE A 477 11.28 -1.98 20.78
C ILE A 477 10.13 -2.69 21.51
N SER A 478 9.40 -1.95 22.35
CA SER A 478 8.23 -2.48 23.04
C SER A 478 7.05 -2.68 22.08
N LEU A 479 6.44 -3.86 22.08
CA LEU A 479 5.21 -4.13 21.33
C LEU A 479 3.95 -3.68 22.11
N LEU A 480 4.10 -3.43 23.41
CA LEU A 480 3.00 -3.08 24.31
C LEU A 480 2.79 -1.56 24.40
N GLN A 481 3.87 -0.78 24.30
CA GLN A 481 3.85 0.67 24.53
C GLN A 481 2.80 1.40 23.67
N GLY A 482 2.79 1.15 22.36
CA GLY A 482 1.84 1.80 21.46
C GLY A 482 0.43 1.21 21.46
N LEU A 483 0.25 0.04 22.09
CA LEU A 483 -1.09 -0.50 22.38
C LEU A 483 -1.68 0.16 23.62
N ASP A 484 -0.88 0.35 24.67
CA ASP A 484 -1.29 1.02 25.90
C ASP A 484 -1.50 2.53 25.72
N ASP A 485 -0.68 3.16 24.87
CA ASP A 485 -0.81 4.57 24.49
C ASP A 485 -0.67 4.74 22.95
N PRO A 486 -1.80 4.80 22.22
CA PRO A 486 -1.81 4.97 20.77
C PRO A 486 -1.12 6.24 20.27
N SER A 487 -0.91 7.26 21.12
CA SER A 487 -0.21 8.49 20.76
C SER A 487 1.32 8.36 20.80
N ASN A 488 1.83 7.30 21.44
CA ASN A 488 3.25 7.08 21.70
C ASN A 488 3.73 5.73 21.13
N LYS A 489 3.47 5.50 19.85
CA LYS A 489 3.89 4.28 19.15
C LYS A 489 5.40 4.31 18.87
N PRO A 490 6.14 3.25 19.24
CA PRO A 490 7.53 3.09 18.80
C PRO A 490 7.60 3.03 17.28
N ARG A 491 8.56 3.77 16.71
CA ARG A 491 8.76 3.89 15.26
C ARG A 491 9.75 2.85 14.76
N VAL A 492 9.36 2.11 13.73
CA VAL A 492 10.11 0.98 13.19
C VAL A 492 10.17 1.10 11.66
N ASP A 493 11.35 0.85 11.12
CA ASP A 493 11.57 0.72 9.68
C ASP A 493 11.66 -0.76 9.32
N VAL A 494 10.99 -1.14 8.24
CA VAL A 494 10.96 -2.50 7.69
C VAL A 494 11.58 -2.46 6.30
N PHE A 495 12.74 -3.10 6.17
CA PHE A 495 13.49 -3.20 4.92
C PHE A 495 13.14 -4.50 4.20
N VAL A 496 12.64 -4.38 2.97
CA VAL A 496 12.30 -5.49 2.09
C VAL A 496 13.42 -5.69 1.07
N PRO A 497 14.23 -6.77 1.18
CA PRO A 497 15.34 -7.02 0.28
C PRO A 497 14.84 -7.26 -1.15
N ASP A 498 15.36 -6.49 -2.10
CA ASP A 498 15.05 -6.56 -3.53
C ASP A 498 13.54 -6.41 -3.84
N GLY A 499 12.77 -5.81 -2.92
CA GLY A 499 11.31 -5.70 -3.01
C GLY A 499 10.81 -4.94 -4.24
N ARG A 500 9.64 -5.34 -4.76
CA ARG A 500 9.01 -4.65 -5.90
C ARG A 500 7.89 -3.74 -5.40
N ALA A 501 8.03 -2.44 -5.61
CA ALA A 501 6.97 -1.48 -5.32
C ALA A 501 5.80 -1.72 -6.28
N ILE A 502 4.62 -1.96 -5.71
CA ILE A 502 3.38 -2.05 -6.46
C ILE A 502 2.85 -0.63 -6.61
N ALA A 503 2.62 -0.20 -7.85
CA ALA A 503 1.98 1.07 -8.10
C ALA A 503 0.61 1.09 -7.40
N PRO A 504 0.22 2.20 -6.77
CA PRO A 504 -1.10 2.27 -6.17
C PRO A 504 -2.16 2.04 -7.25
N PRO A 505 -3.29 1.38 -6.91
CA PRO A 505 -4.37 1.22 -7.88
C PRO A 505 -4.76 2.59 -8.43
N SER A 506 -4.93 2.66 -9.76
CA SER A 506 -5.36 3.88 -10.45
C SER A 506 -6.65 4.45 -9.81
N PRO A 507 -6.88 5.78 -9.95
CA PRO A 507 -8.09 6.43 -9.44
C PRO A 507 -9.34 5.67 -9.88
N ILE A 508 -10.33 5.55 -8.99
CA ILE A 508 -11.57 4.78 -9.19
C ILE A 508 -12.18 5.12 -10.56
N ASP A 509 -12.22 4.14 -11.47
CA ASP A 509 -12.94 4.23 -12.72
C ASP A 509 -14.43 3.93 -12.46
N ALA A 510 -15.15 4.97 -12.04
CA ALA A 510 -16.60 4.94 -11.84
C ALA A 510 -17.34 5.32 -13.13
N TYR A 511 -18.43 4.61 -13.40
CA TYR A 511 -19.22 4.76 -14.62
C TYR A 511 -20.71 4.84 -14.35
N ASP A 512 -21.39 5.62 -15.18
CA ASP A 512 -22.81 5.48 -15.45
C ASP A 512 -23.07 4.17 -16.19
N ALA A 513 -23.91 3.30 -15.62
CA ALA A 513 -24.23 2.01 -16.19
C ALA A 513 -25.64 2.00 -16.80
N PHE A 514 -25.75 1.48 -18.02
CA PHE A 514 -27.03 1.23 -18.69
C PHE A 514 -27.09 -0.20 -19.24
N ALA A 515 -27.96 -1.02 -18.65
CA ALA A 515 -28.15 -2.42 -19.01
C ALA A 515 -29.43 -2.62 -19.83
N ARG A 516 -29.36 -3.43 -20.89
CA ARG A 516 -30.51 -3.79 -21.75
C ARG A 516 -30.50 -5.27 -22.10
N PHE A 517 -31.67 -5.88 -22.14
CA PHE A 517 -31.88 -7.27 -22.53
C PHE A 517 -32.93 -7.38 -23.63
N SER A 518 -32.78 -8.36 -24.51
CA SER A 518 -33.65 -8.59 -25.67
C SER A 518 -35.10 -8.93 -25.29
N THR A 519 -36.07 -8.15 -25.79
CA THR A 519 -37.51 -8.45 -25.62
C THR A 519 -37.90 -9.80 -26.23
N ARG A 520 -37.32 -10.11 -27.40
CA ARG A 520 -37.60 -11.34 -28.14
C ARG A 520 -37.02 -12.56 -27.42
N GLN A 521 -35.74 -12.52 -27.06
CA GLN A 521 -35.02 -13.69 -26.55
C GLN A 521 -35.12 -13.87 -25.03
N THR A 522 -35.03 -12.79 -24.26
CA THR A 522 -34.95 -12.86 -22.78
C THR A 522 -36.16 -12.27 -22.09
N GLY A 523 -37.08 -11.61 -22.79
CA GLY A 523 -38.29 -11.03 -22.19
C GLY A 523 -38.18 -9.56 -21.85
N GLY A 524 -37.08 -8.90 -22.23
CA GLY A 524 -36.95 -7.45 -22.18
C GLY A 524 -36.66 -6.92 -20.78
N TYR A 525 -35.53 -6.23 -20.64
CA TYR A 525 -35.15 -5.48 -19.44
C TYR A 525 -34.38 -4.23 -19.86
N SER A 526 -34.62 -3.10 -19.19
CA SER A 526 -33.88 -1.87 -19.41
C SER A 526 -33.68 -1.16 -18.08
N ALA A 527 -32.43 -0.94 -17.69
CA ALA A 527 -32.06 -0.45 -16.36
C ALA A 527 -30.89 0.52 -16.37
N ARG A 528 -30.91 1.46 -15.42
CA ARG A 528 -29.81 2.42 -15.16
C ARG A 528 -29.29 2.27 -13.74
N GLY A 529 -28.01 2.59 -13.57
CA GLY A 529 -27.37 2.63 -12.26
C GLY A 529 -25.88 2.95 -12.40
N ALA A 530 -25.06 2.33 -11.55
CA ALA A 530 -23.65 2.60 -11.45
C ALA A 530 -22.83 1.33 -11.75
N ALA A 531 -21.63 1.53 -12.29
CA ALA A 531 -20.64 0.49 -12.43
C ALA A 531 -19.26 0.98 -11.99
N ARG A 532 -18.42 0.01 -11.64
CA ARG A 532 -17.01 0.22 -11.32
C ARG A 532 -16.22 -0.87 -12.02
N GLU A 533 -15.21 -0.46 -12.77
CA GLU A 533 -14.18 -1.36 -13.31
C GLU A 533 -12.91 -1.13 -12.49
N GLU A 534 -12.25 -2.20 -12.05
CA GLU A 534 -10.98 -2.11 -11.35
C GLU A 534 -9.96 -3.06 -11.96
N THR A 535 -8.70 -2.64 -11.95
CA THR A 535 -7.57 -3.53 -12.21
C THR A 535 -7.16 -4.16 -10.89
N LEU A 536 -7.16 -5.49 -10.83
CA LEU A 536 -6.77 -6.25 -9.65
C LEU A 536 -5.24 -6.23 -9.48
N ALA A 537 -4.75 -6.36 -8.25
CA ALA A 537 -3.32 -6.35 -7.93
C ALA A 537 -2.50 -7.43 -8.69
N SER A 538 -3.15 -8.54 -9.05
CA SER A 538 -2.58 -9.62 -9.87
C SER A 538 -2.52 -9.32 -11.37
N GLY A 539 -2.86 -8.09 -11.79
CA GLY A 539 -2.91 -7.65 -13.19
C GLY A 539 -4.17 -8.09 -13.95
N GLY A 540 -5.14 -8.68 -13.27
CA GLY A 540 -6.46 -9.01 -13.81
C GLY A 540 -7.45 -7.84 -13.75
N SER A 541 -8.72 -8.07 -14.09
CA SER A 541 -9.77 -7.05 -14.01
C SER A 541 -11.02 -7.56 -13.31
N ALA A 542 -11.72 -6.66 -12.63
CA ALA A 542 -13.03 -6.90 -12.04
C ALA A 542 -14.03 -5.80 -12.43
N LEU A 543 -15.26 -6.20 -12.71
CA LEU A 543 -16.39 -5.34 -13.04
C LEU A 543 -17.49 -5.56 -12.00
N HIS A 544 -17.98 -4.47 -11.42
CA HIS A 544 -19.12 -4.45 -10.51
C HIS A 544 -20.19 -3.53 -11.10
N THR A 545 -21.46 -3.94 -11.10
CA THR A 545 -22.55 -3.14 -11.65
C THR A 545 -23.85 -3.38 -10.88
N ALA A 546 -24.50 -2.29 -10.48
CA ALA A 546 -25.85 -2.32 -9.91
C ALA A 546 -26.78 -1.39 -10.69
N ALA A 547 -28.00 -1.83 -10.95
CA ALA A 547 -28.99 -1.04 -11.68
C ALA A 547 -30.43 -1.37 -11.27
N ILE A 548 -31.35 -0.46 -11.58
CA ILE A 548 -32.80 -0.66 -11.43
C ILE A 548 -33.52 -0.30 -12.74
N GLY A 549 -34.57 -1.05 -13.07
CA GLY A 549 -35.24 -0.88 -14.35
C GLY A 549 -36.55 -1.63 -14.49
N LEU A 550 -37.12 -1.57 -15.70
CA LEU A 550 -38.40 -2.22 -16.03
C LEU A 550 -38.14 -3.52 -16.81
N ALA A 551 -38.89 -4.57 -16.46
CA ALA A 551 -38.88 -5.84 -17.16
C ALA A 551 -40.27 -6.21 -17.74
N GLN A 552 -40.28 -6.91 -18.88
CA GLN A 552 -41.49 -7.43 -19.55
C GLN A 552 -41.57 -8.96 -19.45
N GLY A 553 -41.21 -9.51 -18.28
CA GLY A 553 -41.16 -10.95 -18.01
C GLY A 553 -39.79 -11.59 -18.20
N VAL A 554 -38.72 -10.82 -17.92
CA VAL A 554 -37.33 -11.24 -18.13
C VAL A 554 -36.97 -12.49 -17.32
N ILE A 555 -37.47 -12.56 -16.08
CA ILE A 555 -37.21 -13.67 -15.17
C ILE A 555 -37.85 -14.96 -15.70
N GLN A 556 -39.13 -14.93 -16.12
CA GLN A 556 -39.84 -16.13 -16.59
C GLN A 556 -39.28 -16.69 -17.91
N LYS A 557 -38.86 -15.81 -18.84
CA LYS A 557 -38.20 -16.26 -20.07
C LYS A 557 -36.76 -16.72 -19.84
N SER A 558 -36.00 -16.06 -18.95
CA SER A 558 -34.66 -16.51 -18.57
C SER A 558 -34.70 -17.88 -17.88
N GLN A 559 -35.72 -18.15 -17.07
CA GLN A 559 -35.99 -19.49 -16.51
C GLN A 559 -36.26 -20.53 -17.60
N THR A 560 -37.04 -20.17 -18.63
CA THR A 560 -37.35 -21.07 -19.74
C THR A 560 -36.11 -21.38 -20.57
N LEU A 561 -35.27 -20.37 -20.81
CA LEU A 561 -33.99 -20.51 -21.50
C LEU A 561 -33.02 -21.37 -20.68
N ALA A 562 -32.82 -21.09 -19.38
CA ALA A 562 -31.96 -21.87 -18.50
C ALA A 562 -32.36 -23.37 -18.45
N ARG A 563 -33.66 -23.68 -18.50
CA ARG A 563 -34.19 -25.05 -18.57
C ARG A 563 -33.90 -25.77 -19.89
N GLN A 564 -33.69 -25.04 -21.00
CA GLN A 564 -33.30 -25.63 -22.29
C GLN A 564 -31.80 -25.96 -22.34
N TYR A 565 -30.97 -25.21 -21.60
CA TYR A 565 -29.52 -25.42 -21.51
C TYR A 565 -29.12 -26.49 -20.49
N ALA A 566 -29.94 -26.72 -19.46
CA ALA A 566 -29.79 -27.84 -18.55
C ALA A 566 -30.25 -29.14 -19.24
N GLY A 567 -29.33 -30.02 -19.62
CA GLY A 567 -29.68 -31.24 -20.37
C GLY A 567 -30.71 -32.12 -19.63
N ALA A 568 -31.36 -33.05 -20.33
CA ALA A 568 -32.36 -33.98 -19.76
C ALA A 568 -31.88 -34.86 -18.58
N LYS A 569 -30.61 -34.74 -18.17
CA LYS A 569 -29.96 -35.43 -17.04
C LYS A 569 -29.70 -34.54 -15.82
N ALA A 570 -30.07 -33.26 -15.83
CA ALA A 570 -29.86 -32.35 -14.70
C ALA A 570 -30.62 -32.82 -13.44
N ARG A 571 -29.89 -33.00 -12.33
CA ARG A 571 -30.43 -33.53 -11.06
C ARG A 571 -31.20 -32.43 -10.34
N LYS A 572 -32.53 -32.46 -10.41
CA LYS A 572 -33.41 -31.56 -9.65
C LYS A 572 -33.34 -31.93 -8.17
N THR A 573 -32.78 -31.06 -7.33
CA THR A 573 -32.73 -31.28 -5.88
C THR A 573 -33.52 -30.15 -5.20
N PRO A 574 -34.72 -30.40 -4.66
CA PRO A 574 -35.43 -29.40 -3.88
C PRO A 574 -34.73 -29.24 -2.53
N LEU A 575 -34.17 -28.06 -2.27
CA LEU A 575 -33.60 -27.71 -0.97
C LEU A 575 -34.65 -26.94 -0.17
N VAL A 576 -34.99 -27.43 1.03
CA VAL A 576 -35.89 -26.75 1.96
C VAL A 576 -35.04 -26.11 3.05
N LEU A 577 -34.98 -24.78 3.08
CA LEU A 577 -34.30 -23.99 4.09
C LEU A 577 -35.34 -23.40 5.05
N ASN A 578 -35.18 -23.61 6.35
CA ASN A 578 -36.01 -23.01 7.40
C ASN A 578 -35.28 -21.79 7.97
N SER A 579 -35.85 -20.59 7.87
CA SER A 579 -35.24 -19.33 8.36
C SER A 579 -36.06 -18.69 9.48
N ASP A 580 -35.40 -18.23 10.55
CA ASP A 580 -35.99 -17.49 11.67
C ASP A 580 -35.93 -15.97 11.41
N LEU A 581 -37.09 -15.38 11.09
CA LEU A 581 -37.26 -13.98 10.71
C LEU A 581 -37.50 -13.04 11.92
N ALA A 582 -37.49 -13.53 13.17
CA ALA A 582 -37.85 -12.72 14.34
C ALA A 582 -36.77 -11.72 14.79
N THR A 583 -35.58 -11.72 14.18
CA THR A 583 -34.44 -10.87 14.59
C THR A 583 -33.92 -9.92 13.51
N ASN A 584 -34.64 -9.79 12.38
CA ASN A 584 -34.20 -8.95 11.26
C ASN A 584 -34.51 -7.45 11.51
N ALA A 585 -33.45 -6.65 11.64
CA ALA A 585 -33.51 -5.20 11.89
C ALA A 585 -34.13 -4.38 10.73
N PHE A 586 -34.41 -4.98 9.58
CA PHE A 586 -35.05 -4.30 8.44
C PHE A 586 -36.59 -4.39 8.42
N VAL A 587 -37.22 -4.96 9.46
CA VAL A 587 -38.70 -5.09 9.55
C VAL A 587 -39.34 -3.99 10.43
N ALA A 588 -38.56 -3.07 11.01
CA ALA A 588 -39.07 -2.09 11.99
C ALA A 588 -39.17 -0.62 11.52
N GLU A 589 -39.15 -0.31 10.22
CA GLU A 589 -39.44 1.06 9.74
C GLU A 589 -40.73 1.16 8.89
N SER A 590 -41.52 2.18 9.23
CA SER A 590 -42.92 2.44 8.88
C SER A 590 -43.21 2.59 7.37
N ARG A 591 -44.43 2.17 6.98
CA ARG A 591 -45.08 2.24 5.66
C ARG A 591 -45.31 3.67 5.07
N THR A 592 -44.58 4.70 5.48
CA THR A 592 -44.94 6.10 5.19
C THR A 592 -44.05 6.86 4.22
N THR A 593 -43.02 6.25 3.62
CA THR A 593 -42.09 6.93 2.68
C THR A 593 -42.28 6.54 1.21
N GLY A 594 -43.48 6.11 0.82
CA GLY A 594 -43.78 5.68 -0.55
C GLY A 594 -43.93 6.81 -1.58
N ALA A 595 -44.28 8.04 -1.18
CA ALA A 595 -44.72 9.07 -2.13
C ALA A 595 -43.60 9.73 -2.96
N LEU A 596 -42.37 9.82 -2.44
CA LEU A 596 -41.20 10.40 -3.13
C LEU A 596 -40.46 9.41 -4.04
N PHE A 597 -40.75 8.11 -3.90
CA PHE A 597 -40.16 7.03 -4.69
C PHE A 597 -40.84 6.91 -6.06
N TYR A 598 -42.17 7.08 -6.13
CA TYR A 598 -42.93 6.95 -7.37
C TYR A 598 -42.65 8.07 -8.39
N SER A 599 -42.49 9.34 -7.96
CA SER A 599 -42.18 10.43 -8.90
C SER A 599 -40.80 10.30 -9.56
N LYS A 600 -39.81 9.78 -8.82
CA LYS A 600 -38.44 9.55 -9.33
C LYS A 600 -38.34 8.34 -10.27
N VAL A 601 -39.26 7.39 -10.13
CA VAL A 601 -39.44 6.23 -11.02
C VAL A 601 -40.20 6.63 -12.29
N ASP A 602 -41.20 7.50 -12.18
CA ASP A 602 -41.91 8.08 -13.33
C ASP A 602 -40.97 8.94 -14.21
N ASP A 603 -40.05 9.71 -13.60
CA ASP A 603 -39.01 10.47 -14.32
C ASP A 603 -37.96 9.58 -15.00
N ALA A 604 -37.67 8.39 -14.44
CA ALA A 604 -36.78 7.40 -15.07
C ALA A 604 -37.48 6.69 -16.23
N THR A 605 -38.77 6.42 -16.08
CA THR A 605 -39.64 5.78 -17.07
C THR A 605 -39.89 6.70 -18.26
N ALA A 606 -40.15 7.99 -18.00
CA ALA A 606 -40.32 9.02 -19.04
C ALA A 606 -39.02 9.28 -19.82
N GLU A 607 -37.85 9.20 -19.17
CA GLU A 607 -36.56 9.37 -19.82
C GLU A 607 -36.16 8.12 -20.64
N ALA A 608 -36.44 6.90 -20.15
CA ALA A 608 -36.23 5.66 -20.91
C ALA A 608 -37.09 5.59 -22.19
N GLN A 609 -38.31 6.12 -22.16
CA GLN A 609 -39.21 6.18 -23.33
C GLN A 609 -38.71 7.14 -24.43
N LYS A 610 -37.98 8.21 -24.08
CA LYS A 610 -37.45 9.20 -25.04
C LYS A 610 -36.29 8.68 -25.92
N TYR A 611 -35.53 7.68 -25.47
CA TYR A 611 -34.33 7.19 -26.20
C TYR A 611 -34.56 5.92 -27.03
N THR A 612 -35.76 5.33 -26.97
CA THR A 612 -36.16 4.22 -27.87
C THR A 612 -36.18 4.62 -29.36
N THR A 613 -36.07 5.90 -29.69
CA THR A 613 -36.04 6.46 -31.05
C THR A 613 -34.63 6.69 -31.64
N LEU A 614 -33.55 6.53 -30.86
CA LEU A 614 -32.18 6.91 -31.29
C LEU A 614 -31.27 5.76 -31.72
N ALA A 615 -31.75 4.52 -31.79
CA ALA A 615 -30.96 3.39 -32.29
C ALA A 615 -31.66 2.70 -33.46
N ASN A 616 -31.10 2.84 -34.66
CA ASN A 616 -31.46 2.07 -35.85
C ASN A 616 -31.13 0.58 -35.62
N PHE A 617 -31.97 -0.13 -34.88
CA PHE A 617 -32.15 -1.57 -34.96
C PHE A 617 -33.48 -1.83 -35.66
N ALA A 618 -33.46 -2.71 -36.65
CA ALA A 618 -34.56 -2.93 -37.60
C ALA A 618 -35.95 -3.01 -36.94
N ALA A 619 -36.91 -2.31 -37.57
CA ALA A 619 -38.27 -2.09 -37.12
C ALA A 619 -38.99 -3.34 -36.57
N ALA A 620 -39.54 -3.21 -35.36
CA ALA A 620 -40.66 -4.06 -34.94
C ALA A 620 -41.95 -3.57 -35.65
N PRO A 621 -42.80 -4.46 -36.19
CA PRO A 621 -44.09 -4.05 -36.73
C PRO A 621 -44.95 -3.50 -35.59
N LYS A 622 -45.79 -2.49 -35.90
CA LYS A 622 -46.82 -1.95 -35.01
C LYS A 622 -47.65 -3.10 -34.42
N ALA A 623 -47.32 -3.53 -33.21
CA ALA A 623 -48.11 -4.48 -32.44
C ALA A 623 -48.98 -3.68 -31.47
N ALA A 624 -50.29 -3.91 -31.59
CA ALA A 624 -51.33 -3.32 -30.80
C ALA A 624 -51.08 -3.41 -29.29
N ALA A 625 -51.58 -2.41 -28.57
CA ALA A 625 -51.61 -2.34 -27.12
C ALA A 625 -52.15 -3.64 -26.50
N ALA A 626 -51.26 -4.45 -25.94
CA ALA A 626 -51.56 -5.38 -24.88
C ALA A 626 -50.73 -4.94 -23.68
N ARG A 627 -51.39 -4.49 -22.60
CA ARG A 627 -50.75 -4.24 -21.31
C ARG A 627 -50.18 -5.55 -20.77
N ALA A 628 -48.94 -5.88 -21.14
CA ALA A 628 -48.15 -6.87 -20.42
C ALA A 628 -47.72 -6.25 -19.09
N HIS A 629 -47.84 -6.98 -17.99
CA HIS A 629 -47.48 -6.51 -16.65
C HIS A 629 -45.99 -6.13 -16.59
N GLU A 630 -45.67 -4.83 -16.61
CA GLU A 630 -44.31 -4.33 -16.39
C GLU A 630 -43.99 -4.41 -14.90
N THR A 631 -42.86 -5.05 -14.54
CA THR A 631 -42.37 -5.15 -13.16
C THR A 631 -41.12 -4.29 -12.97
N LEU A 632 -40.97 -3.72 -11.77
CA LEU A 632 -39.75 -3.02 -11.35
C LEU A 632 -38.74 -4.04 -10.82
N ASP A 633 -37.61 -4.15 -11.50
CA ASP A 633 -36.62 -5.21 -11.26
C ASP A 633 -35.21 -4.61 -11.01
N GLY A 634 -34.51 -5.17 -10.02
CA GLY A 634 -33.13 -4.84 -9.67
C GLY A 634 -32.13 -5.80 -10.30
N LEU A 635 -30.94 -5.29 -10.62
CA LEU A 635 -29.81 -6.05 -11.19
C LEU A 635 -28.56 -5.85 -10.32
N TRP A 636 -27.88 -6.96 -10.02
CA TRP A 636 -26.50 -6.98 -9.52
C TRP A 636 -25.64 -7.89 -10.41
N LEU A 637 -24.50 -7.39 -10.88
CA LEU A 637 -23.58 -8.11 -11.75
C LEU A 637 -22.14 -7.94 -11.24
N THR A 638 -21.43 -9.05 -11.08
CA THR A 638 -19.97 -9.06 -10.89
C THR A 638 -19.32 -10.01 -11.89
N ALA A 639 -18.18 -9.60 -12.45
CA ALA A 639 -17.35 -10.43 -13.32
C ALA A 639 -15.88 -10.14 -13.05
N SER A 640 -15.03 -11.16 -12.97
CA SER A 640 -13.60 -10.96 -12.72
C SER A 640 -12.70 -12.00 -13.39
N SER A 641 -11.46 -11.61 -13.62
CA SER A 641 -10.36 -12.48 -14.05
C SER A 641 -9.15 -12.23 -13.16
N ALA A 642 -8.47 -13.28 -12.69
CA ALA A 642 -7.34 -13.13 -11.78
C ALA A 642 -6.09 -12.54 -12.45
N GLN A 643 -5.88 -12.79 -13.74
CA GLN A 643 -4.78 -12.26 -14.55
C GLN A 643 -5.33 -11.68 -15.85
N SER A 644 -4.62 -10.71 -16.43
CA SER A 644 -4.97 -10.12 -17.74
C SER A 644 -5.11 -11.20 -18.80
N ILE A 645 -6.31 -11.34 -19.37
CA ILE A 645 -6.63 -12.37 -20.35
C ILE A 645 -5.77 -12.23 -21.62
N THR A 646 -5.50 -11.01 -22.09
CA THR A 646 -4.66 -10.74 -23.28
C THR A 646 -3.17 -10.93 -23.01
N GLY A 647 -2.77 -10.96 -21.74
CA GLY A 647 -1.41 -11.21 -21.28
C GLY A 647 -1.01 -12.69 -21.27
N LEU A 648 -1.98 -13.62 -21.28
CA LEU A 648 -1.73 -15.05 -21.13
C LEU A 648 -0.96 -15.67 -22.30
N ASP A 649 0.03 -16.50 -21.98
CA ASP A 649 0.80 -17.31 -22.93
C ASP A 649 0.40 -18.80 -22.93
N ARG A 650 0.92 -19.54 -23.92
CA ARG A 650 0.63 -20.96 -24.09
C ARG A 650 0.97 -21.75 -22.82
N GLY A 651 -0.01 -22.51 -22.31
CA GLY A 651 0.14 -23.33 -21.09
C GLY A 651 -0.20 -22.59 -19.80
N GLN A 652 -0.46 -21.28 -19.84
CA GLN A 652 -0.93 -20.52 -18.68
C GLN A 652 -2.45 -20.63 -18.52
N GLN A 653 -2.91 -20.35 -17.29
CA GLN A 653 -4.33 -20.36 -16.93
C GLN A 653 -4.65 -19.22 -15.97
N THR A 654 -5.88 -18.70 -16.05
CA THR A 654 -6.40 -17.66 -15.15
C THR A 654 -7.73 -18.11 -14.55
N ALA A 655 -7.97 -17.77 -13.28
CA ALA A 655 -9.28 -17.98 -12.65
C ALA A 655 -10.26 -16.92 -13.15
N VAL A 656 -11.50 -17.32 -13.40
CA VAL A 656 -12.57 -16.46 -13.91
C VAL A 656 -13.86 -16.71 -13.12
N GLU A 657 -14.53 -15.63 -12.76
CA GLU A 657 -15.77 -15.65 -11.99
C GLU A 657 -16.81 -14.70 -12.59
N LEU A 658 -18.09 -15.12 -12.54
CA LEU A 658 -19.23 -14.31 -12.95
C LEU A 658 -20.40 -14.61 -12.00
N ARG A 659 -21.05 -13.57 -11.49
CA ARG A 659 -22.30 -13.66 -10.74
C ARG A 659 -23.27 -12.58 -11.25
N ALA A 660 -24.46 -12.99 -11.67
CA ALA A 660 -25.51 -12.08 -12.11
C ALA A 660 -26.83 -12.41 -11.39
N ILE A 661 -27.46 -11.41 -10.79
CA ILE A 661 -28.69 -11.55 -10.02
C ILE A 661 -29.72 -10.57 -10.56
N LEU A 662 -30.87 -11.09 -10.98
CA LEU A 662 -32.05 -10.33 -11.38
C LEU A 662 -33.17 -10.62 -10.38
N ALA A 663 -33.70 -9.58 -9.76
CA ALA A 663 -34.75 -9.70 -8.75
C ALA A 663 -35.94 -8.82 -9.12
N SER A 664 -37.16 -9.36 -9.00
CA SER A 664 -38.41 -8.63 -9.27
C SER A 664 -39.21 -8.35 -8.01
N ARG A 665 -40.08 -7.34 -8.06
CA ARG A 665 -41.04 -7.05 -6.98
C ARG A 665 -42.48 -7.06 -7.51
N PRO A 666 -43.29 -8.09 -7.18
CA PRO A 666 -44.48 -7.80 -6.35
C PRO A 666 -44.95 -8.98 -5.45
N ALA A 667 -45.40 -8.69 -4.21
CA ALA A 667 -46.05 -9.57 -3.20
C ALA A 667 -45.39 -10.94 -2.82
N ALA A 668 -44.67 -11.60 -3.73
CA ALA A 668 -43.76 -12.72 -3.54
C ALA A 668 -42.55 -12.47 -4.47
N PRO A 669 -41.34 -12.20 -3.96
CA PRO A 669 -40.19 -11.91 -4.80
C PRO A 669 -39.74 -13.17 -5.54
N ASP A 670 -39.58 -13.03 -6.86
CA ASP A 670 -38.95 -14.02 -7.73
C ASP A 670 -37.53 -13.52 -8.08
N THR A 671 -36.53 -14.39 -7.91
CA THR A 671 -35.12 -14.11 -8.23
C THR A 671 -34.57 -15.12 -9.23
N PHE A 672 -33.75 -14.62 -10.16
CA PHE A 672 -32.91 -15.42 -11.05
C PHE A 672 -31.45 -15.10 -10.78
N GLU A 673 -30.67 -16.14 -10.44
CA GLU A 673 -29.24 -16.04 -10.20
C GLU A 673 -28.48 -16.93 -11.19
N LEU A 674 -27.45 -16.35 -11.82
CA LEU A 674 -26.47 -17.03 -12.65
C LEU A 674 -25.11 -16.91 -11.97
N THR A 675 -24.48 -18.03 -11.68
CA THR A 675 -23.10 -18.09 -11.18
C THR A 675 -22.23 -18.93 -12.09
N PHE A 676 -20.98 -18.52 -12.26
CA PHE A 676 -19.95 -19.28 -12.93
C PHE A 676 -18.63 -19.11 -12.18
N HIS A 677 -17.99 -20.23 -11.83
CA HIS A 677 -16.66 -20.27 -11.25
C HIS A 677 -15.81 -21.28 -12.02
N GLY A 678 -14.68 -20.83 -12.59
CA GLY A 678 -13.86 -21.69 -13.42
C GLY A 678 -12.46 -21.16 -13.71
N THR A 679 -11.77 -21.86 -14.60
CA THR A 679 -10.45 -21.50 -15.11
C THR A 679 -10.48 -21.43 -16.63
N LEU A 680 -9.85 -20.39 -17.18
CA LEU A 680 -9.55 -20.28 -18.61
C LEU A 680 -8.10 -20.70 -18.82
N SER A 681 -7.89 -21.78 -19.59
CA SER A 681 -6.57 -22.35 -19.89
C SER A 681 -6.23 -22.17 -21.37
N ILE A 682 -5.01 -21.71 -21.68
CA ILE A 682 -4.64 -21.34 -23.06
C ILE A 682 -3.81 -22.45 -23.72
N SER A 683 -4.30 -22.95 -24.86
CA SER A 683 -3.67 -24.02 -25.65
C SER A 683 -2.90 -23.52 -26.87
N SER A 684 -3.28 -22.37 -27.43
CA SER A 684 -2.56 -21.72 -28.54
C SER A 684 -2.70 -20.20 -28.51
N VAL A 685 -1.67 -19.51 -29.02
CA VAL A 685 -1.57 -18.04 -29.05
C VAL A 685 -1.11 -17.60 -30.43
N THR A 686 -1.72 -16.55 -30.97
CA THR A 686 -1.27 -15.85 -32.18
C THR A 686 -1.33 -14.35 -31.91
N ARG A 687 -0.19 -13.66 -31.92
CA ARG A 687 -0.10 -12.21 -31.69
C ARG A 687 0.30 -11.50 -32.98
N GLY A 688 -0.34 -10.39 -33.30
CA GLY A 688 0.00 -9.47 -34.39
C GLY A 688 0.24 -8.05 -33.85
N ALA A 689 0.63 -7.12 -34.71
CA ALA A 689 1.02 -5.76 -34.31
C ALA A 689 -0.06 -4.98 -33.57
N ASN A 690 -1.35 -5.16 -33.92
CA ASN A 690 -2.49 -4.42 -33.37
C ASN A 690 -3.62 -5.35 -32.86
N GLY A 691 -3.30 -6.58 -32.44
CA GLY A 691 -4.30 -7.53 -31.96
C GLY A 691 -3.77 -8.97 -31.84
N GLY A 692 -4.63 -9.87 -31.38
CA GLY A 692 -4.27 -11.29 -31.25
C GLY A 692 -5.45 -12.22 -31.06
N LEU A 693 -5.12 -13.51 -31.03
CA LEU A 693 -6.04 -14.64 -30.91
C LEU A 693 -5.49 -15.64 -29.89
N LEU A 694 -6.25 -15.94 -28.84
CA LEU A 694 -6.02 -17.07 -27.94
C LEU A 694 -7.07 -18.15 -28.20
N ARG A 695 -6.66 -19.42 -28.17
CA ARG A 695 -7.60 -20.55 -28.09
C ARG A 695 -7.28 -21.39 -26.87
N GLY A 696 -8.31 -21.92 -26.24
CA GLY A 696 -8.19 -22.56 -24.94
C GLY A 696 -9.45 -23.33 -24.53
N LEU A 697 -9.46 -23.75 -23.26
CA LEU A 697 -10.62 -24.36 -22.62
C LEU A 697 -11.04 -23.52 -21.41
N LEU A 698 -12.34 -23.19 -21.36
CA LEU A 698 -13.00 -22.64 -20.19
C LEU A 698 -13.61 -23.81 -19.41
N THR A 699 -13.06 -24.11 -18.24
CA THR A 699 -13.49 -25.24 -17.42
C THR A 699 -14.03 -24.73 -16.09
N GLY A 700 -15.25 -25.10 -15.73
CA GLY A 700 -15.85 -24.56 -14.51
C GLY A 700 -17.18 -25.20 -14.15
N ILE A 701 -17.74 -24.67 -13.07
CA ILE A 701 -19.08 -24.96 -12.60
C ILE A 701 -19.93 -23.74 -12.90
N TYR A 702 -21.07 -23.94 -13.55
CA TYR A 702 -22.12 -22.94 -13.66
C TYR A 702 -23.33 -23.40 -12.87
N ALA A 703 -24.02 -22.45 -12.27
CA ALA A 703 -25.30 -22.69 -11.65
C ALA A 703 -26.34 -21.65 -12.06
N PHE A 704 -27.56 -22.13 -12.29
CA PHE A 704 -28.76 -21.32 -12.42
C PHE A 704 -29.65 -21.57 -11.21
N GLY A 705 -29.82 -20.52 -10.40
CA GLY A 705 -30.73 -20.51 -9.26
C GLY A 705 -32.02 -19.79 -9.62
N VAL A 706 -33.15 -20.44 -9.38
CA VAL A 706 -34.45 -19.77 -9.36
C VAL A 706 -34.98 -19.85 -7.95
N LEU A 707 -35.12 -18.69 -7.31
CA LEU A 707 -35.61 -18.59 -5.95
C LEU A 707 -37.00 -17.97 -6.01
N LYS A 708 -37.97 -18.65 -5.41
CA LYS A 708 -39.30 -18.11 -5.18
C LYS A 708 -39.56 -18.13 -3.68
N GLU A 709 -39.76 -16.96 -3.11
CA GLU A 709 -39.94 -16.79 -1.67
C GLU A 709 -41.42 -16.55 -1.34
N GLU A 710 -42.03 -17.48 -0.61
CA GLU A 710 -43.41 -17.34 -0.15
C GLU A 710 -43.40 -16.64 1.22
N GLN A 711 -43.35 -15.31 1.20
CA GLN A 711 -43.15 -14.48 2.41
C GLN A 711 -44.21 -14.68 3.51
N ALA A 712 -45.42 -15.13 3.15
CA ALA A 712 -46.49 -15.43 4.10
C ALA A 712 -46.26 -16.71 4.92
N VAL A 713 -45.43 -17.64 4.43
CA VAL A 713 -45.19 -18.96 5.04
C VAL A 713 -43.70 -19.21 5.29
N GLN A 714 -42.84 -18.21 5.04
CA GLN A 714 -41.39 -18.27 5.25
C GLN A 714 -40.73 -19.45 4.54
N ARG A 715 -41.14 -19.72 3.31
CA ARG A 715 -40.67 -20.87 2.54
C ARG A 715 -40.02 -20.44 1.24
N THR A 716 -38.76 -20.81 1.06
CA THR A 716 -38.03 -20.62 -0.19
C THR A 716 -38.13 -21.89 -1.01
N THR A 717 -38.64 -21.80 -2.23
CA THR A 717 -38.57 -22.89 -3.21
C THR A 717 -37.41 -22.59 -4.14
N GLU A 718 -36.32 -23.33 -3.99
CA GLU A 718 -35.12 -23.21 -4.82
C GLU A 718 -35.13 -24.27 -5.91
N TYR A 719 -34.99 -23.83 -7.17
CA TYR A 719 -34.62 -24.69 -8.27
C TYR A 719 -33.19 -24.36 -8.69
N LEU A 720 -32.24 -25.16 -8.21
CA LEU A 720 -30.84 -25.03 -8.56
C LEU A 720 -30.48 -26.07 -9.63
N ILE A 721 -29.97 -25.58 -10.75
CA ILE A 721 -29.33 -26.41 -11.78
C ILE A 721 -27.84 -26.13 -11.68
N THR A 722 -27.05 -27.13 -11.29
CA THR A 722 -25.58 -27.03 -11.25
C THR A 722 -24.99 -28.03 -12.22
N GLU A 723 -24.16 -27.55 -13.13
CA GLU A 723 -23.47 -28.39 -14.10
C GLU A 723 -21.99 -28.01 -14.15
N ARG A 724 -21.15 -29.03 -14.36
CA ARG A 724 -19.72 -28.86 -14.59
C ARG A 724 -19.45 -29.11 -16.06
N GLY A 725 -18.76 -28.19 -16.71
CA GLY A 725 -18.43 -28.30 -18.12
C GLY A 725 -17.02 -27.82 -18.42
N SER A 726 -16.55 -28.22 -19.59
CA SER A 726 -15.33 -27.72 -20.21
C SER A 726 -15.68 -27.37 -21.65
N TRP A 727 -15.56 -26.08 -21.99
CA TRP A 727 -15.98 -25.55 -23.29
C TRP A 727 -14.78 -24.98 -24.05
N PRO A 728 -14.68 -25.24 -25.35
CA PRO A 728 -13.75 -24.52 -26.22
C PRO A 728 -14.01 -23.01 -26.12
N ALA A 729 -12.96 -22.27 -25.81
CA ALA A 729 -12.99 -20.82 -25.69
C ALA A 729 -11.98 -20.18 -26.65
N THR A 730 -12.42 -19.15 -27.37
CA THR A 730 -11.56 -18.36 -28.26
C THR A 730 -11.64 -16.89 -27.88
N VAL A 731 -10.50 -16.28 -27.54
CA VAL A 731 -10.38 -14.85 -27.26
C VAL A 731 -9.76 -14.16 -28.47
N ARG A 732 -10.40 -13.10 -28.97
CA ARG A 732 -9.89 -12.22 -30.03
C ARG A 732 -9.78 -10.82 -29.48
N TRP A 733 -8.69 -10.12 -29.78
CA TRP A 733 -8.63 -8.69 -29.50
C TRP A 733 -7.96 -7.92 -30.62
N THR A 734 -8.37 -6.66 -30.80
CA THR A 734 -7.83 -5.71 -31.78
C THR A 734 -7.87 -4.30 -31.24
N GLY A 735 -6.88 -3.47 -31.56
CA GLY A 735 -6.79 -2.07 -31.12
C GLY A 735 -6.00 -1.88 -29.83
N ASP A 736 -6.07 -0.67 -29.26
CA ASP A 736 -5.38 -0.26 -28.02
C ASP A 736 -6.39 0.00 -26.88
N ASP A 737 -5.89 0.41 -25.71
CA ASP A 737 -6.72 0.63 -24.51
C ASP A 737 -7.71 1.81 -24.68
N ALA A 738 -7.48 2.72 -25.64
CA ALA A 738 -8.37 3.83 -25.95
C ALA A 738 -9.41 3.44 -27.02
N ASN A 739 -9.04 2.60 -27.98
CA ASN A 739 -9.88 2.18 -29.10
C ASN A 739 -9.60 0.71 -29.41
N GLY A 740 -10.34 -0.18 -28.75
CA GLY A 740 -10.10 -1.61 -28.84
C GLY A 740 -11.34 -2.45 -28.63
N VAL A 741 -11.31 -3.68 -29.16
CA VAL A 741 -12.37 -4.68 -29.03
C VAL A 741 -11.75 -5.97 -28.52
N ILE A 742 -12.35 -6.57 -27.49
CA ILE A 742 -12.02 -7.91 -26.98
C ILE A 742 -13.28 -8.77 -27.08
N ALA A 743 -13.22 -9.89 -27.79
CA ALA A 743 -14.32 -10.83 -27.93
C ALA A 743 -13.93 -12.21 -27.40
N LEU A 744 -14.74 -12.75 -26.49
CA LEU A 744 -14.67 -14.12 -25.98
C LEU A 744 -15.80 -14.95 -26.59
N ASP A 745 -15.44 -15.93 -27.41
CA ASP A 745 -16.33 -16.92 -27.99
C ASP A 745 -16.29 -18.20 -27.14
N VAL A 746 -17.42 -18.67 -26.63
CA VAL A 746 -17.56 -19.92 -25.86
C VAL A 746 -18.53 -20.86 -26.59
N GLU A 747 -18.03 -22.01 -27.04
CA GLU A 747 -18.83 -23.00 -27.76
C GLU A 747 -19.71 -23.79 -26.77
N ALA A 748 -21.03 -23.65 -26.88
CA ALA A 748 -22.00 -24.29 -25.99
C ALA A 748 -22.36 -25.72 -26.49
N PRO A 749 -22.78 -26.65 -25.60
CA PRO A 749 -22.94 -28.06 -25.95
C PRO A 749 -24.25 -28.43 -26.68
N LEU A 750 -25.04 -27.45 -27.17
CA LEU A 750 -26.37 -27.73 -27.72
C LEU A 750 -26.36 -28.13 -29.21
N THR A 751 -25.48 -27.55 -30.04
CA THR A 751 -25.25 -27.93 -31.45
C THR A 751 -23.81 -27.59 -31.86
N GLU A 752 -23.22 -28.29 -32.84
CA GLU A 752 -21.85 -27.99 -33.36
C GLU A 752 -21.73 -26.61 -34.06
N THR A 753 -22.86 -25.91 -34.21
CA THR A 753 -22.99 -24.69 -35.02
C THR A 753 -23.33 -23.43 -34.22
N GLU A 754 -23.48 -23.48 -32.89
CA GLU A 754 -23.86 -22.31 -32.07
C GLU A 754 -22.89 -22.03 -30.93
N PHE A 755 -22.56 -20.75 -30.72
CA PHE A 755 -21.69 -20.34 -29.61
C PHE A 755 -22.12 -18.98 -29.03
N PHE A 756 -21.75 -18.73 -27.78
CA PHE A 756 -21.94 -17.42 -27.14
C PHE A 756 -20.74 -16.53 -27.43
N ARG A 757 -20.98 -15.26 -27.72
CA ARG A 757 -19.95 -14.23 -27.84
C ARG A 757 -20.18 -13.14 -26.82
N LEU A 758 -19.19 -12.91 -25.96
CA LEU A 758 -19.10 -11.74 -25.11
C LEU A 758 -18.08 -10.77 -25.72
N THR A 759 -18.51 -9.57 -26.07
CA THR A 759 -17.64 -8.55 -26.67
C THR A 759 -17.54 -7.35 -25.73
N ARG A 760 -16.32 -6.90 -25.44
CA ARG A 760 -16.01 -5.63 -24.79
C ARG A 760 -15.44 -4.68 -25.84
N THR A 761 -16.08 -3.55 -26.05
CA THR A 761 -15.65 -2.51 -27.00
C THR A 761 -15.36 -1.23 -26.25
N VAL A 762 -14.18 -0.63 -26.48
CA VAL A 762 -13.79 0.68 -25.96
C VAL A 762 -13.71 1.67 -27.11
N THR A 763 -14.28 2.87 -26.94
CA THR A 763 -14.21 3.96 -27.92
C THR A 763 -13.74 5.23 -27.22
N ASN A 764 -12.68 5.86 -27.76
CA ASN A 764 -12.04 7.08 -27.26
C ASN A 764 -11.64 7.04 -25.78
N GLY A 765 -11.38 5.85 -25.22
CA GLY A 765 -11.06 5.63 -23.80
C GLY A 765 -12.18 6.01 -22.83
N SER A 766 -13.35 6.40 -23.34
CA SER A 766 -14.42 7.06 -22.55
C SER A 766 -15.79 6.43 -22.76
N LYS A 767 -15.90 5.32 -23.50
CA LYS A 767 -17.16 4.59 -23.60
C LYS A 767 -16.85 3.11 -23.71
N ILE A 768 -17.37 2.33 -22.78
CA ILE A 768 -17.19 0.87 -22.75
C ILE A 768 -18.54 0.21 -23.01
N VAL A 769 -18.59 -0.74 -23.93
CA VAL A 769 -19.79 -1.51 -24.24
C VAL A 769 -19.48 -2.99 -24.10
N TYR A 770 -20.17 -3.66 -23.18
CA TYR A 770 -20.19 -5.11 -23.08
C TYR A 770 -21.44 -5.64 -23.81
N GLU A 771 -21.29 -6.54 -24.77
CA GLU A 771 -22.39 -7.14 -25.53
C GLU A 771 -22.31 -8.66 -25.46
N LEU A 772 -23.41 -9.30 -25.09
CA LEU A 772 -23.59 -10.74 -25.13
C LEU A 772 -24.53 -11.10 -26.29
N ALA A 773 -24.05 -11.94 -27.20
CA ALA A 773 -24.81 -12.41 -28.36
C ALA A 773 -24.77 -13.94 -28.52
N LEU A 774 -25.82 -14.51 -29.10
CA LEU A 774 -25.84 -15.87 -29.62
C LEU A 774 -25.45 -15.83 -31.09
N VAL A 775 -24.47 -16.65 -31.46
CA VAL A 775 -23.85 -16.62 -32.78
C VAL A 775 -24.01 -17.97 -33.46
N GLN A 776 -24.65 -17.97 -34.64
CA GLN A 776 -24.76 -19.17 -35.48
C GLN A 776 -23.62 -19.20 -36.51
N ARG A 777 -22.90 -20.32 -36.56
CA ARG A 777 -21.87 -20.63 -37.55
C ARG A 777 -22.57 -21.15 -38.81
N SER A 778 -22.48 -20.39 -39.90
CA SER A 778 -22.97 -20.86 -41.20
C SER A 778 -22.13 -22.06 -41.66
N ALA A 779 -22.78 -23.11 -42.20
CA ALA A 779 -22.08 -24.23 -42.82
C ALA A 779 -21.41 -23.73 -44.11
N ASP A 780 -20.08 -23.60 -44.09
CA ASP A 780 -19.31 -23.14 -45.25
C ASP A 780 -19.44 -24.16 -46.40
N THR A 781 -19.97 -23.69 -47.54
CA THR A 781 -19.73 -24.34 -48.84
C THR A 781 -18.32 -23.94 -49.24
N GLY A 782 -17.42 -24.93 -49.27
CA GLY A 782 -15.98 -24.73 -49.27
C GLY A 782 -15.43 -23.71 -50.27
N GLY A 783 -14.53 -22.86 -49.79
CA GLY A 783 -13.70 -21.98 -50.60
C GLY A 783 -12.67 -21.27 -49.74
N ALA A 784 -11.42 -21.74 -49.78
CA ALA A 784 -10.30 -21.12 -49.09
C ALA A 784 -10.07 -19.67 -49.57
N SER A 785 -9.70 -18.80 -48.63
CA SER A 785 -9.23 -17.42 -48.80
C SER A 785 -10.29 -16.34 -49.13
N SER A 786 -10.88 -15.74 -48.09
CA SER A 786 -11.06 -14.29 -47.99
C SER A 786 -11.51 -13.89 -46.58
N PHE A 787 -11.07 -12.73 -46.10
CA PHE A 787 -11.58 -12.01 -44.94
C PHE A 787 -12.99 -11.45 -45.20
N ALA A 788 -13.85 -12.21 -45.88
CA ALA A 788 -15.24 -11.85 -46.08
C ALA A 788 -16.02 -12.30 -44.85
N LEU A 789 -16.86 -11.40 -44.32
CA LEU A 789 -17.90 -11.73 -43.35
C LEU A 789 -18.79 -12.83 -43.94
N ASN A 790 -18.48 -14.10 -43.65
CA ASN A 790 -19.48 -15.17 -43.71
C ASN A 790 -20.68 -14.66 -42.92
N THR A 791 -21.88 -14.73 -43.50
CA THR A 791 -23.12 -14.21 -42.92
C THR A 791 -23.38 -14.94 -41.60
N VAL A 792 -22.83 -14.39 -40.53
CA VAL A 792 -23.03 -14.85 -39.17
C VAL A 792 -24.29 -14.15 -38.68
N THR A 793 -25.37 -14.89 -38.49
CA THR A 793 -26.52 -14.38 -37.75
C THR A 793 -26.11 -14.27 -36.28
N SER A 794 -25.64 -13.08 -35.89
CA SER A 794 -25.42 -12.70 -34.49
C SER A 794 -26.72 -12.13 -33.94
N VAL A 795 -27.26 -12.74 -32.90
CA VAL A 795 -28.48 -12.28 -32.23
C VAL A 795 -28.09 -11.72 -30.86
N PRO A 796 -28.13 -10.39 -30.65
CA PRO A 796 -27.81 -9.80 -29.36
C PRO A 796 -28.85 -10.19 -28.31
N ILE A 797 -28.37 -10.58 -27.13
CA ILE A 797 -29.16 -11.05 -25.98
C ILE A 797 -29.16 -10.01 -24.87
N ALA A 798 -27.99 -9.43 -24.57
CA ALA A 798 -27.83 -8.40 -23.56
C ALA A 798 -26.71 -7.41 -23.93
N ALA A 799 -26.83 -6.18 -23.45
CA ALA A 799 -25.80 -5.15 -23.57
C ALA A 799 -25.70 -4.33 -22.29
N LEU A 800 -24.48 -4.00 -21.87
CA LEU A 800 -24.15 -3.10 -20.78
C LEU A 800 -23.26 -1.98 -21.31
N LEU A 801 -23.75 -0.74 -21.23
CA LEU A 801 -23.05 0.46 -21.67
C LEU A 801 -22.55 1.22 -20.45
N LEU A 802 -21.27 1.53 -20.43
CA LEU A 802 -20.60 2.29 -19.38
C LEU A 802 -20.08 3.62 -19.94
N THR A 803 -20.43 4.72 -19.27
CA THR A 803 -19.95 6.07 -19.59
C THR A 803 -19.26 6.64 -18.35
N PRO A 804 -18.00 7.13 -18.43
CA PRO A 804 -17.27 7.64 -17.28
C PRO A 804 -18.02 8.79 -16.63
N ASP A 805 -18.29 8.65 -15.33
CA ASP A 805 -18.82 9.72 -14.49
C ASP A 805 -18.22 9.54 -13.09
N ARG A 806 -17.26 10.42 -12.76
CA ARG A 806 -16.56 10.39 -11.47
C ARG A 806 -17.45 10.82 -10.31
N ASP A 807 -18.56 11.50 -10.58
CA ASP A 807 -19.49 11.96 -9.55
C ASP A 807 -20.48 10.86 -9.12
N VAL A 808 -20.49 9.70 -9.79
CA VAL A 808 -21.35 8.55 -9.43
C VAL A 808 -21.06 7.98 -8.05
N VAL A 809 -19.86 8.20 -7.50
CA VAL A 809 -19.55 7.86 -6.10
C VAL A 809 -20.21 8.80 -5.09
N ASN A 810 -20.66 9.98 -5.51
CA ASN A 810 -21.35 10.92 -4.62
C ASN A 810 -22.82 10.48 -4.44
N ALA A 811 -23.26 10.35 -3.18
CA ALA A 811 -24.62 9.95 -2.83
C ALA A 811 -25.73 10.86 -3.41
N THR A 812 -25.39 12.08 -3.83
CA THR A 812 -26.32 13.02 -4.48
C THR A 812 -26.55 12.73 -5.98
N ASN A 813 -25.65 11.97 -6.64
CA ASN A 813 -25.76 11.61 -8.05
C ASN A 813 -27.01 10.75 -8.31
N ARG A 814 -27.65 10.94 -9.46
CA ARG A 814 -28.88 10.24 -9.84
C ARG A 814 -28.65 8.74 -10.05
N ASN A 815 -27.54 8.35 -10.68
CA ASN A 815 -27.21 6.97 -10.98
C ASN A 815 -26.70 6.21 -9.74
N HIS A 816 -26.08 6.92 -8.78
CA HIS A 816 -25.80 6.38 -7.44
C HIS A 816 -27.08 5.89 -6.76
N ARG A 817 -28.10 6.75 -6.70
CA ARG A 817 -29.39 6.42 -6.08
C ARG A 817 -30.13 5.29 -6.81
N TYR A 818 -29.96 5.17 -8.12
CA TYR A 818 -30.50 4.06 -8.90
C TYR A 818 -29.80 2.72 -8.62
N ALA A 819 -28.47 2.73 -8.43
CA ALA A 819 -27.73 1.57 -7.98
C ALA A 819 -28.18 1.11 -6.58
N GLU A 820 -28.27 2.01 -5.61
CA GLU A 820 -28.74 1.69 -4.26
C GLU A 820 -30.17 1.14 -4.25
N ALA A 821 -31.07 1.73 -5.05
CA ALA A 821 -32.44 1.27 -5.18
C ALA A 821 -32.52 -0.14 -5.82
N GLY A 822 -31.70 -0.41 -6.83
CA GLY A 822 -31.59 -1.73 -7.46
C GLY A 822 -31.10 -2.80 -6.47
N LEU A 823 -30.06 -2.48 -5.69
CA LEU A 823 -29.54 -3.35 -4.65
C LEU A 823 -30.54 -3.60 -3.52
N ALA A 824 -31.39 -2.61 -3.19
CA ALA A 824 -32.48 -2.81 -2.23
C ALA A 824 -33.53 -3.83 -2.73
N VAL A 825 -33.83 -3.84 -4.04
CA VAL A 825 -34.71 -4.85 -4.65
C VAL A 825 -34.06 -6.24 -4.60
N VAL A 826 -32.77 -6.34 -4.95
CA VAL A 826 -31.99 -7.59 -4.86
C VAL A 826 -31.93 -8.12 -3.42
N GLN A 827 -31.64 -7.24 -2.46
CA GLN A 827 -31.59 -7.59 -1.04
C GLN A 827 -32.92 -8.12 -0.52
N THR A 828 -34.03 -7.53 -0.96
CA THR A 828 -35.38 -7.97 -0.55
C THR A 828 -35.67 -9.38 -1.06
N ALA A 829 -35.14 -9.75 -2.22
CA ALA A 829 -35.42 -11.03 -2.88
C ALA A 829 -34.45 -12.16 -2.47
N LEU A 830 -33.34 -11.81 -1.81
CA LEU A 830 -32.32 -12.74 -1.31
C LEU A 830 -32.15 -12.68 0.21
N ILE A 831 -33.06 -12.04 0.95
CA ILE A 831 -32.87 -11.75 2.37
C ILE A 831 -32.64 -13.01 3.22
N VAL A 832 -33.23 -14.15 2.84
CA VAL A 832 -33.06 -15.44 3.53
C VAL A 832 -31.77 -16.16 3.13
N SER A 833 -31.38 -16.09 1.85
CA SER A 833 -30.21 -16.82 1.33
C SER A 833 -28.89 -16.03 1.45
N ASP A 834 -28.93 -14.71 1.34
CA ASP A 834 -27.79 -13.80 1.36
C ASP A 834 -28.20 -12.45 2.05
N PRO A 835 -28.25 -12.41 3.39
CA PRO A 835 -28.78 -11.26 4.14
C PRO A 835 -27.90 -10.00 4.06
N ASN A 836 -26.66 -10.12 3.56
CA ASN A 836 -25.69 -9.02 3.51
C ASN A 836 -25.36 -8.56 2.09
N ILE A 837 -26.06 -9.07 1.07
CA ILE A 837 -25.71 -8.83 -0.34
C ILE A 837 -25.64 -7.34 -0.68
N LYS A 838 -26.55 -6.50 -0.16
CA LYS A 838 -26.50 -5.05 -0.41
C LYS A 838 -25.26 -4.41 0.21
N ALA A 839 -24.95 -4.70 1.48
CA ALA A 839 -23.79 -4.11 2.14
C ALA A 839 -22.47 -4.51 1.48
N MET A 840 -22.37 -5.77 1.01
CA MET A 840 -21.22 -6.24 0.26
C MET A 840 -21.12 -5.59 -1.12
N ALA A 841 -22.25 -5.52 -1.84
CA ALA A 841 -22.31 -4.90 -3.17
C ALA A 841 -22.02 -3.39 -3.12
N ASP A 842 -22.55 -2.67 -2.13
CA ASP A 842 -22.27 -1.25 -1.90
C ASP A 842 -20.77 -1.03 -1.65
N ALA A 843 -20.14 -1.86 -0.81
CA ALA A 843 -18.70 -1.73 -0.51
C ALA A 843 -17.81 -2.03 -1.73
N GLN A 844 -18.24 -2.94 -2.61
CA GLN A 844 -17.53 -3.27 -3.85
C GLN A 844 -17.73 -2.21 -4.95
N LEU A 845 -18.93 -1.61 -5.01
CA LEU A 845 -19.31 -0.63 -6.03
C LEU A 845 -18.86 0.79 -5.65
N PHE A 846 -18.94 1.16 -4.37
CA PHE A 846 -18.58 2.46 -3.81
C PHE A 846 -17.59 2.32 -2.64
N PRO A 847 -16.33 1.92 -2.90
CA PRO A 847 -15.33 1.85 -1.84
C PRO A 847 -15.06 3.25 -1.26
N PRO A 848 -14.71 3.36 0.04
CA PRO A 848 -14.36 4.64 0.63
C PRO A 848 -13.17 5.25 -0.12
N PRO A 849 -13.13 6.60 -0.31
CA PRO A 849 -12.07 7.25 -1.06
C PRO A 849 -10.72 6.91 -0.46
N SER A 850 -9.85 6.26 -1.24
CA SER A 850 -8.47 6.02 -0.83
C SER A 850 -7.76 7.37 -0.74
N THR A 851 -7.40 7.80 0.47
CA THR A 851 -6.35 8.80 0.63
C THR A 851 -5.13 8.33 -0.14
N ALA A 852 -4.54 9.19 -0.97
CA ALA A 852 -3.33 8.86 -1.73
C ALA A 852 -2.36 8.09 -0.82
N PRO A 853 -1.88 6.89 -1.21
CA PRO A 853 -1.14 6.06 -0.28
C PRO A 853 0.15 6.78 0.09
N THR A 854 0.22 7.18 1.35
CA THR A 854 1.44 7.70 2.00
C THR A 854 2.49 6.61 2.19
N GLU A 855 2.16 5.37 1.85
CA GLU A 855 2.93 4.18 2.13
C GLU A 855 3.19 3.36 0.86
N LEU A 856 4.45 2.97 0.65
CA LEU A 856 4.83 2.04 -0.41
C LEU A 856 4.22 0.66 -0.12
N THR A 857 3.39 0.16 -1.04
CA THR A 857 2.96 -1.23 -1.03
C THR A 857 4.02 -2.07 -1.74
N ILE A 858 4.54 -3.11 -1.09
CA ILE A 858 5.71 -3.85 -1.58
C ILE A 858 5.40 -5.35 -1.67
N ASP A 859 5.78 -5.96 -2.80
CA ASP A 859 5.83 -7.41 -2.97
C ASP A 859 7.19 -7.98 -2.54
N ALA A 860 7.13 -9.12 -1.83
CA ALA A 860 8.30 -9.87 -1.39
C ALA A 860 8.95 -10.60 -2.57
N VAL A 861 10.24 -10.31 -2.79
CA VAL A 861 11.10 -11.11 -3.69
C VAL A 861 11.83 -12.20 -2.89
N ARG A 862 12.29 -11.88 -1.67
CA ARG A 862 12.84 -12.85 -0.71
C ARG A 862 11.77 -13.27 0.29
N ASP A 863 12.02 -14.38 0.96
CA ASP A 863 11.19 -14.97 2.01
C ASP A 863 11.45 -14.38 3.42
N TRP A 864 12.09 -13.21 3.48
CA TRP A 864 12.40 -12.53 4.73
C TRP A 864 12.45 -11.00 4.57
N VAL A 865 12.23 -10.30 5.67
CA VAL A 865 12.42 -8.85 5.81
C VAL A 865 13.26 -8.55 7.05
N MET A 866 13.92 -7.41 7.07
CA MET A 866 14.63 -6.90 8.25
C MET A 866 13.85 -5.74 8.87
N PHE A 867 13.76 -5.69 10.19
CA PHE A 867 13.22 -4.53 10.91
C PHE A 867 14.30 -3.89 11.77
N THR A 868 14.17 -2.59 11.99
CA THR A 868 15.01 -1.82 12.91
C THR A 868 14.25 -0.66 13.54
N LYS A 869 14.63 -0.25 14.75
CA LYS A 869 14.12 0.97 15.37
C LYS A 869 14.52 2.18 14.53
N ARG A 870 13.60 3.11 14.30
CA ARG A 870 13.90 4.32 13.51
C ARG A 870 14.75 5.30 14.33
N ARG A 871 15.87 5.79 13.78
CA ARG A 871 16.64 6.90 14.35
C ARG A 871 15.97 8.24 14.04
N GLU A 872 15.93 9.11 15.04
CA GLU A 872 15.50 10.50 14.85
C GLU A 872 16.68 11.45 15.09
N LYS A 873 16.88 12.38 14.17
CA LYS A 873 17.80 13.50 14.34
C LYS A 873 17.07 14.78 13.97
N ARG A 874 16.84 15.65 14.96
CA ARG A 874 16.28 16.98 14.73
C ARG A 874 17.43 17.99 14.74
N CYS A 875 17.87 18.42 13.57
CA CYS A 875 18.95 19.40 13.42
C CYS A 875 18.45 20.84 13.36
N SER A 876 17.14 21.03 13.22
CA SER A 876 16.46 22.33 13.17
C SER A 876 15.18 22.26 14.02
N PRO A 877 14.69 23.38 14.57
CA PRO A 877 13.35 23.44 15.14
C PRO A 877 12.37 23.03 14.05
N GLY A 878 11.60 21.97 14.33
CA GLY A 878 10.70 21.37 13.34
C GLY A 878 9.82 22.44 12.72
N VAL A 879 9.95 22.63 11.41
CA VAL A 879 9.00 23.43 10.64
C VAL A 879 7.69 22.68 10.72
N THR A 880 6.73 23.20 11.48
CA THR A 880 5.33 22.79 11.44
C THR A 880 4.95 22.69 9.95
N PRO A 881 4.35 21.58 9.46
CA PRO A 881 3.84 21.54 8.10
C PRO A 881 3.03 22.81 7.88
N ALA A 882 3.40 23.59 6.86
CA ALA A 882 2.67 24.81 6.55
C ALA A 882 1.19 24.43 6.47
N ALA A 883 0.35 25.16 7.21
CA ALA A 883 -1.09 24.99 7.12
C ALA A 883 -1.46 24.93 5.63
N PRO A 884 -2.32 23.98 5.20
CA PRO A 884 -2.71 23.89 3.80
C PRO A 884 -3.11 25.29 3.35
N LEU A 885 -2.43 25.79 2.31
CA LEU A 885 -2.66 27.13 1.79
C LEU A 885 -4.17 27.22 1.48
N ALA A 886 -4.81 28.27 1.97
CA ALA A 886 -6.24 28.41 1.82
C ALA A 886 -6.60 28.62 0.35
N THR A 887 -7.71 28.02 -0.09
CA THR A 887 -8.33 28.31 -1.38
C THR A 887 -8.62 29.82 -1.50
N ARG A 888 -8.47 30.37 -2.70
CA ARG A 888 -8.69 31.79 -3.00
C ARG A 888 -9.69 31.94 -4.13
N ARG A 889 -10.66 32.85 -3.97
CA ARG A 889 -11.62 33.24 -4.99
C ARG A 889 -11.35 34.67 -5.45
N TYR A 890 -11.27 34.89 -6.76
CA TYR A 890 -11.04 36.20 -7.35
C TYR A 890 -12.23 36.59 -8.21
N ARG A 891 -12.78 37.79 -8.00
CA ARG A 891 -13.79 38.37 -8.88
C ARG A 891 -13.11 39.08 -10.05
N VAL A 892 -13.44 38.72 -11.28
CA VAL A 892 -12.90 39.36 -12.49
C VAL A 892 -13.67 40.65 -12.77
N LEU A 893 -12.93 41.74 -12.99
CA LEU A 893 -13.45 43.07 -13.36
C LEU A 893 -12.79 43.51 -14.67
N ASN A 894 -13.58 43.96 -15.64
CA ASN A 894 -13.06 44.46 -16.91
C ASN A 894 -13.40 45.95 -17.14
N VAL A 895 -12.41 46.72 -17.58
CA VAL A 895 -12.57 48.10 -18.05
C VAL A 895 -12.17 48.17 -19.52
N THR A 896 -13.18 48.28 -20.40
CA THR A 896 -12.95 48.44 -21.84
C THR A 896 -12.75 49.90 -22.21
N ALA A 897 -11.58 50.24 -22.73
CA ALA A 897 -11.23 51.58 -23.22
C ALA A 897 -11.25 51.65 -24.75
N ASN A 898 -11.81 52.74 -25.30
CA ASN A 898 -11.89 53.00 -26.74
C ASN A 898 -10.70 53.81 -27.29
N ALA A 899 -9.80 54.27 -26.42
CA ALA A 899 -8.57 54.97 -26.78
C ALA A 899 -7.49 54.68 -25.73
N ILE A 900 -6.22 54.71 -26.17
CA ILE A 900 -5.07 54.50 -25.28
C ILE A 900 -5.04 55.54 -24.15
N ASP A 901 -5.36 56.80 -24.45
CA ASP A 901 -5.42 57.88 -23.45
C ASP A 901 -6.39 57.58 -22.30
N LEU A 902 -7.51 56.91 -22.59
CA LEU A 902 -8.48 56.52 -21.57
C LEU A 902 -7.98 55.34 -20.74
N ALA A 903 -7.35 54.35 -21.38
CA ALA A 903 -6.73 53.23 -20.68
C ALA A 903 -5.57 53.70 -19.77
N ASP A 904 -4.77 54.65 -20.24
CA ASP A 904 -3.68 55.27 -19.47
C ASP A 904 -4.21 56.11 -18.30
N LYS A 905 -5.33 56.81 -18.49
CA LYS A 905 -5.97 57.52 -17.39
C LYS A 905 -6.40 56.56 -16.28
N VAL A 906 -7.10 55.48 -16.63
CA VAL A 906 -7.55 54.47 -15.65
C VAL A 906 -6.37 53.78 -14.97
N ARG A 907 -5.33 53.42 -15.74
CA ARG A 907 -4.09 52.85 -15.21
C ARG A 907 -3.38 53.82 -14.24
N SER A 908 -3.24 55.09 -14.63
CA SER A 908 -2.57 56.11 -13.81
C SER A 908 -3.34 56.39 -12.53
N ASP A 909 -4.68 56.45 -12.60
CA ASP A 909 -5.55 56.62 -11.43
C ASP A 909 -5.44 55.42 -10.48
N PHE A 910 -5.39 54.19 -11.01
CA PHE A 910 -5.16 52.98 -10.22
C PHE A 910 -3.77 52.96 -9.55
N GLU A 911 -2.71 53.22 -10.30
CA GLU A 911 -1.32 53.21 -9.78
C GLU A 911 -1.08 54.31 -8.75
N ALA A 912 -1.66 55.49 -8.92
CA ALA A 912 -1.60 56.57 -7.93
C ALA A 912 -2.24 56.15 -6.59
N ASN A 913 -3.36 55.41 -6.64
CA ASN A 913 -4.01 54.87 -5.44
C ASN A 913 -3.27 53.66 -4.84
N ARG A 914 -2.66 52.82 -5.68
CA ARG A 914 -1.91 51.62 -5.26
C ARG A 914 -0.59 51.96 -4.57
N THR A 915 0.11 53.00 -5.02
CA THR A 915 1.42 53.43 -4.49
C THR A 915 1.33 54.37 -3.29
N SER A 916 0.12 54.76 -2.89
CA SER A 916 -0.14 55.54 -1.67
C SER A 916 0.17 54.73 -0.41
N THR A 917 0.78 55.38 0.59
CA THR A 917 1.02 54.80 1.93
C THR A 917 -0.31 54.53 2.68
N ASN A 918 -1.36 55.31 2.41
CA ASN A 918 -2.71 55.04 2.92
C ASN A 918 -3.48 54.15 1.93
N ARG A 919 -4.09 53.06 2.41
CA ARG A 919 -4.82 52.05 1.61
C ARG A 919 -6.31 52.37 1.43
N GLU A 920 -6.84 53.34 2.17
CA GLU A 920 -8.24 53.77 2.08
C GLU A 920 -8.63 54.34 0.70
N PRO A 921 -7.79 55.15 0.00
CA PRO A 921 -8.09 55.60 -1.36
C PRO A 921 -8.21 54.45 -2.36
N LEU A 922 -7.33 53.44 -2.25
CA LEU A 922 -7.38 52.24 -3.09
C LEU A 922 -8.65 51.43 -2.82
N ALA A 923 -9.03 51.26 -1.55
CA ALA A 923 -10.25 50.56 -1.19
C ALA A 923 -11.50 51.26 -1.74
N ASN A 924 -11.56 52.59 -1.61
CA ASN A 924 -12.65 53.40 -2.15
C ASN A 924 -12.71 53.34 -3.68
N TRP A 925 -11.57 53.36 -4.36
CA TRP A 925 -11.49 53.23 -5.81
C TRP A 925 -11.99 51.87 -6.31
N ILE A 926 -11.52 50.77 -5.68
CA ILE A 926 -11.97 49.40 -6.02
C ILE A 926 -13.46 49.25 -5.76
N ASN A 927 -13.96 49.73 -4.61
CA ASN A 927 -15.39 49.65 -4.28
C ASN A 927 -16.27 50.47 -5.23
N ALA A 928 -15.80 51.65 -5.66
CA ALA A 928 -16.49 52.43 -6.69
C ALA A 928 -16.54 51.69 -8.03
N LEU A 929 -15.45 51.04 -8.42
CA LEU A 929 -15.40 50.23 -9.64
C LEU A 929 -16.33 49.01 -9.55
N ILE A 930 -16.33 48.28 -8.43
CA ILE A 930 -17.25 47.16 -8.20
C ILE A 930 -18.70 47.63 -8.27
N ALA A 931 -19.03 48.79 -7.69
CA ALA A 931 -20.38 49.35 -7.72
C ALA A 931 -20.81 49.79 -9.14
N GLU A 932 -19.89 50.39 -9.90
CA GLU A 932 -20.13 50.75 -11.31
C GLU A 932 -20.39 49.50 -12.16
N LYS A 933 -19.63 48.43 -11.90
CA LYS A 933 -19.67 47.16 -12.64
C LYS A 933 -20.68 46.15 -12.11
N GLN A 934 -21.45 46.49 -11.08
CA GLN A 934 -22.40 45.59 -10.41
C GLN A 934 -23.57 45.12 -11.31
N ARG A 935 -23.79 45.76 -12.46
CA ARG A 935 -24.80 45.38 -13.45
C ARG A 935 -24.31 44.38 -14.51
N GLU A 936 -23.01 44.06 -14.52
CA GLU A 936 -22.40 43.06 -15.40
C GLU A 936 -22.44 41.66 -14.73
N VAL A 937 -22.27 40.59 -15.51
CA VAL A 937 -22.30 39.19 -15.01
C VAL A 937 -21.12 38.97 -14.06
N SER A 938 -21.34 38.33 -12.90
CA SER A 938 -20.26 38.07 -11.93
C SER A 938 -19.45 36.85 -12.35
N LEU A 939 -18.21 37.06 -12.82
CA LEU A 939 -17.24 35.99 -13.09
C LEU A 939 -16.30 35.85 -11.88
N VAL A 940 -16.37 34.70 -11.20
CA VAL A 940 -15.53 34.39 -10.02
C VAL A 940 -14.70 33.15 -10.29
N LEU A 941 -13.37 33.29 -10.19
CA LEU A 941 -12.41 32.21 -10.42
C LEU A 941 -11.91 31.66 -9.09
N THR A 942 -11.92 30.34 -8.94
CA THR A 942 -11.48 29.66 -7.71
C THR A 942 -10.13 28.99 -7.93
N TYR A 943 -9.20 29.16 -6.98
CA TYR A 943 -7.87 28.56 -6.99
C TYR A 943 -7.62 27.80 -5.71
N ALA A 944 -7.21 26.54 -5.81
CA ALA A 944 -6.60 25.83 -4.69
C ALA A 944 -5.36 26.58 -4.16
N GLY A 945 -5.10 26.45 -2.85
CA GLY A 945 -3.95 27.10 -2.24
C GLY A 945 -2.61 26.63 -2.82
N GLY A 946 -1.78 27.58 -3.25
CA GLY A 946 -0.53 27.30 -3.96
C GLY A 946 -0.67 26.91 -5.43
N SER A 947 -1.89 26.78 -5.96
CA SER A 947 -2.14 26.52 -7.38
C SER A 947 -2.07 27.81 -8.20
N THR A 948 -1.45 27.72 -9.38
CA THR A 948 -1.45 28.77 -10.42
C THR A 948 -2.55 28.56 -11.46
N THR A 949 -3.22 27.40 -11.47
CA THR A 949 -4.33 27.08 -12.38
C THR A 949 -5.66 27.17 -11.64
N ALA A 950 -6.66 27.77 -12.28
CA ALA A 950 -8.01 27.84 -11.73
C ALA A 950 -8.64 26.44 -11.68
N ASP A 951 -9.36 26.13 -10.60
CA ASP A 951 -10.09 24.86 -10.42
C ASP A 951 -11.33 24.78 -11.33
N THR A 952 -11.79 25.93 -11.81
CA THR A 952 -12.91 26.08 -12.74
C THR A 952 -12.42 26.72 -14.03
N ASP A 953 -12.64 26.07 -15.18
CA ASP A 953 -12.38 26.70 -16.47
C ASP A 953 -13.26 27.95 -16.62
N PRO A 954 -12.69 29.12 -16.97
CA PRO A 954 -13.47 30.33 -17.16
C PRO A 954 -14.43 30.15 -18.35
N ASP A 955 -15.73 30.28 -18.12
CA ASP A 955 -16.71 30.24 -19.20
C ASP A 955 -16.47 31.45 -20.12
N LEU A 956 -16.01 31.17 -21.35
CA LEU A 956 -15.75 32.20 -22.36
C LEU A 956 -17.01 32.99 -22.74
N SER A 957 -18.21 32.48 -22.43
CA SER A 957 -19.47 33.22 -22.63
C SER A 957 -19.66 34.33 -21.60
N ASP A 958 -19.30 34.10 -20.33
CA ASP A 958 -19.31 35.13 -19.29
C ASP A 958 -18.28 36.22 -19.59
N TRP A 959 -17.07 35.84 -20.02
CA TRP A 959 -16.05 36.81 -20.45
C TRP A 959 -16.52 37.70 -21.60
N ARG A 960 -17.22 37.13 -22.60
CA ARG A 960 -17.76 37.90 -23.73
C ARG A 960 -18.82 38.92 -23.31
N SER A 961 -19.54 38.67 -22.21
CA SER A 961 -20.57 39.59 -21.70
C SER A 961 -20.00 40.93 -21.22
N PHE A 962 -18.72 40.96 -20.83
CA PHE A 962 -18.00 42.18 -20.43
C PHE A 962 -17.66 43.11 -21.62
N HIS A 963 -17.98 42.71 -22.86
CA HIS A 963 -17.57 43.40 -24.09
C HIS A 963 -16.09 43.82 -24.07
N PRO A 964 -15.15 42.88 -23.81
CA PRO A 964 -13.74 43.20 -23.67
C PRO A 964 -13.15 43.69 -25.00
N GLY A 965 -12.16 44.57 -24.90
CA GLY A 965 -11.28 44.92 -26.01
C GLY A 965 -10.47 43.72 -26.50
N SER A 966 -9.95 43.81 -27.73
CA SER A 966 -9.18 42.70 -28.34
C SER A 966 -7.76 42.54 -27.76
N VAL A 967 -7.31 43.51 -26.95
CA VAL A 967 -5.98 43.51 -26.33
C VAL A 967 -6.09 43.88 -24.85
N ILE A 968 -5.41 43.11 -23.98
CA ILE A 968 -5.25 43.44 -22.56
C ILE A 968 -4.10 44.46 -22.45
N TYR A 969 -4.42 45.68 -22.01
CA TYR A 969 -3.45 46.77 -21.85
C TYR A 969 -2.72 46.70 -20.51
N TYR A 970 -3.47 46.41 -19.44
CA TYR A 970 -2.95 46.40 -18.08
C TYR A 970 -3.78 45.42 -17.25
N ALA A 971 -3.13 44.69 -16.35
CA ALA A 971 -3.78 43.68 -15.53
C ALA A 971 -3.26 43.72 -14.10
N ALA A 972 -4.16 43.60 -13.12
CA ALA A 972 -3.81 43.57 -11.72
C ALA A 972 -4.58 42.51 -10.94
N ILE A 973 -3.97 41.95 -9.91
CA ILE A 973 -4.56 40.90 -9.07
C ILE A 973 -4.23 41.12 -7.60
N GLY A 974 -5.17 40.84 -6.72
CA GLY A 974 -4.87 40.74 -5.29
C GLY A 974 -6.04 40.21 -4.47
N ALA A 975 -5.71 39.53 -3.36
CA ALA A 975 -6.68 39.00 -2.40
C ALA A 975 -6.29 39.24 -0.94
N VAL A 976 -7.30 39.26 -0.07
CA VAL A 976 -7.11 39.41 1.37
C VAL A 976 -6.26 38.25 1.93
N GLY A 977 -5.21 38.61 2.67
CA GLY A 977 -4.34 37.65 3.34
C GLY A 977 -3.38 36.90 2.40
N GLU A 978 -3.24 37.31 1.14
CA GLU A 978 -2.19 36.82 0.24
C GLU A 978 -0.92 37.66 0.39
N THR A 979 0.23 36.98 0.40
CA THR A 979 1.54 37.62 0.61
C THR A 979 2.58 37.24 -0.45
N ASP A 980 2.27 36.28 -1.30
CA ASP A 980 3.15 35.83 -2.38
C ASP A 980 2.81 36.52 -3.71
N GLU A 981 3.59 37.55 -4.04
CA GLU A 981 3.48 38.32 -5.28
C GLU A 981 3.62 37.44 -6.53
N MET A 982 4.55 36.48 -6.51
CA MET A 982 4.82 35.64 -7.68
C MET A 982 3.67 34.66 -7.93
N LEU A 983 3.07 34.13 -6.85
CA LEU A 983 1.92 33.25 -6.97
C LEU A 983 0.71 33.97 -7.57
N GLU A 984 0.40 35.18 -7.12
CA GLU A 984 -0.72 35.95 -7.67
C GLU A 984 -0.49 36.32 -9.14
N LEU A 985 0.70 36.78 -9.50
CA LEU A 985 1.02 37.09 -10.91
C LEU A 985 0.91 35.86 -11.80
N ASN A 986 1.38 34.69 -11.36
CA ASN A 986 1.25 33.46 -12.15
C ASN A 986 -0.21 33.02 -12.32
N ARG A 987 -1.08 33.26 -11.33
CA ARG A 987 -2.54 33.04 -11.48
C ARG A 987 -3.13 33.96 -12.54
N LEU A 988 -2.75 35.24 -12.53
CA LEU A 988 -3.21 36.22 -13.53
C LEU A 988 -2.79 35.81 -14.95
N ILE A 989 -1.51 35.44 -15.14
CA ILE A 989 -0.98 34.96 -16.43
C ILE A 989 -1.75 33.73 -16.94
N SER A 990 -2.11 32.79 -16.04
CA SER A 990 -2.88 31.61 -16.42
C SER A 990 -4.23 31.98 -17.05
N VAL A 991 -4.93 32.97 -16.49
CA VAL A 991 -6.24 33.42 -16.99
C VAL A 991 -6.09 34.17 -18.29
N GLU A 992 -5.12 35.07 -18.40
CA GLU A 992 -4.86 35.81 -19.64
C GLU A 992 -4.59 34.89 -20.83
N SER A 993 -3.90 33.76 -20.60
CA SER A 993 -3.65 32.76 -21.64
C SER A 993 -4.94 32.10 -22.16
N VAL A 994 -5.94 31.94 -21.30
CA VAL A 994 -7.24 31.36 -21.64
C VAL A 994 -8.15 32.40 -22.30
N LEU A 995 -8.07 33.67 -21.89
CA LEU A 995 -8.93 34.75 -22.38
C LEU A 995 -8.48 35.32 -23.76
N GLY A 996 -7.30 34.94 -24.27
CA GLY A 996 -6.92 35.12 -25.67
C GLY A 996 -6.56 36.54 -26.13
N GLY A 997 -6.26 37.46 -25.20
CA GLY A 997 -6.01 38.89 -25.49
C GLY A 997 -4.62 39.41 -25.12
N ARG A 998 -3.62 38.54 -24.88
CA ARG A 998 -2.30 38.95 -24.40
C ARG A 998 -1.48 39.65 -25.48
N SER A 999 -0.87 40.79 -25.14
CA SER A 999 0.12 41.50 -25.96
C SER A 999 1.47 41.46 -25.25
N ASP A 1000 2.58 41.46 -26.01
CA ASP A 1000 3.94 41.53 -25.45
C ASP A 1000 4.23 42.81 -24.64
N LYS A 1001 3.27 43.74 -24.59
CA LYS A 1001 3.34 45.02 -23.88
C LYS A 1001 2.40 45.12 -22.67
N THR A 1002 1.66 44.07 -22.33
CA THR A 1002 0.77 44.07 -21.16
C THR A 1002 1.58 44.19 -19.87
N GLN A 1003 1.21 45.13 -18.99
CA GLN A 1003 1.84 45.28 -17.68
C GLN A 1003 0.99 44.60 -16.61
N GLU A 1004 1.60 43.67 -15.87
CA GLU A 1004 0.96 42.82 -14.85
C GLU A 1004 1.46 43.25 -13.45
N VAL A 1005 0.55 43.45 -12.49
CA VAL A 1005 0.89 43.96 -11.15
C VAL A 1005 0.10 43.25 -10.04
N ALA A 1006 0.77 42.89 -8.94
CA ALA A 1006 0.10 42.39 -7.74
C ALA A 1006 -0.29 43.53 -6.77
N ILE A 1007 -1.42 43.37 -6.09
CA ILE A 1007 -1.95 44.31 -5.09
C ILE A 1007 -1.64 43.76 -3.70
N ILE A 1008 -0.40 43.96 -3.23
CA ILE A 1008 0.05 43.47 -1.93
C ILE A 1008 0.44 44.64 -1.00
N PRO A 1009 -0.02 44.65 0.27
CA PRO A 1009 -1.18 43.92 0.79
C PRO A 1009 -2.52 44.40 0.18
N TYR A 1010 -3.46 43.49 -0.06
CA TYR A 1010 -4.80 43.84 -0.54
C TYR A 1010 -5.63 44.51 0.58
N PRO A 1011 -6.37 45.61 0.30
CA PRO A 1011 -7.19 46.27 1.33
C PRO A 1011 -8.42 45.43 1.70
N GLU A 1012 -8.53 45.00 2.96
CA GLU A 1012 -9.64 44.18 3.46
C GLU A 1012 -11.02 44.82 3.22
N ALA A 1013 -11.13 46.15 3.33
CA ALA A 1013 -12.36 46.89 3.08
C ALA A 1013 -12.83 46.87 1.61
N ALA A 1014 -12.02 46.33 0.69
CA ALA A 1014 -12.34 46.20 -0.73
C ALA A 1014 -12.57 44.74 -1.17
N ALA A 1015 -12.68 43.80 -0.22
CA ALA A 1015 -13.01 42.42 -0.53
C ALA A 1015 -14.47 42.32 -1.01
N PRO A 1016 -14.73 41.75 -2.21
CA PRO A 1016 -16.09 41.49 -2.67
C PRO A 1016 -16.85 40.54 -1.71
N ALA A 1017 -18.18 40.63 -1.67
CA ALA A 1017 -18.98 39.74 -0.80
C ALA A 1017 -18.94 38.25 -1.20
N ASP A 1018 -18.58 37.96 -2.46
CA ASP A 1018 -18.55 36.62 -3.07
C ASP A 1018 -17.14 36.09 -3.37
N ALA A 1019 -16.09 36.89 -3.13
CA ALA A 1019 -14.71 36.58 -3.47
C ALA A 1019 -13.73 37.15 -2.42
N ASP A 1020 -12.54 36.58 -2.33
CA ASP A 1020 -11.50 37.01 -1.37
C ASP A 1020 -10.66 38.18 -1.93
N GLY A 1021 -10.78 38.47 -3.22
CA GLY A 1021 -10.01 39.47 -3.95
C GLY A 1021 -10.55 39.76 -5.35
N ILE A 1022 -9.81 40.54 -6.13
CA ILE A 1022 -10.17 40.89 -7.52
C ILE A 1022 -9.06 40.56 -8.52
N MET A 1023 -9.46 40.36 -9.77
CA MET A 1023 -8.61 40.44 -10.96
C MET A 1023 -9.13 41.57 -11.85
N LEU A 1024 -8.37 42.66 -11.96
CA LEU A 1024 -8.69 43.81 -12.80
C LEU A 1024 -8.02 43.66 -14.16
N LEU A 1025 -8.80 43.72 -15.23
CA LEU A 1025 -8.33 43.71 -16.61
C LEU A 1025 -8.74 45.03 -17.28
N ILE A 1026 -7.78 45.77 -17.83
CA ILE A 1026 -8.02 46.94 -18.68
C ILE A 1026 -7.81 46.50 -20.12
N THR A 1027 -8.85 46.54 -20.93
CA THR A 1027 -8.82 46.09 -22.33
C THR A 1027 -9.00 47.25 -23.31
N LEU A 1028 -8.34 47.18 -24.47
CA LEU A 1028 -8.39 48.19 -25.52
C LEU A 1028 -9.20 47.71 -26.72
N LEU A 1029 -10.12 48.55 -27.19
CA LEU A 1029 -10.78 48.34 -28.47
C LEU A 1029 -9.82 48.66 -29.61
N GLN A 1030 -9.63 47.71 -30.52
CA GLN A 1030 -8.85 47.92 -31.73
C GLN A 1030 -9.73 48.54 -32.82
N GLU A 1031 -9.40 49.76 -33.23
CA GLU A 1031 -9.98 50.41 -34.40
C GLU A 1031 -9.08 50.21 -35.62
N ARG A 1032 -9.66 49.79 -36.76
CA ARG A 1032 -8.95 49.63 -38.03
C ARG A 1032 -9.68 50.36 -39.15
N LYS A 1033 -8.96 51.12 -39.95
CA LYS A 1033 -9.50 51.85 -41.11
C LYS A 1033 -9.29 51.03 -42.37
N ALA A 1034 -10.40 50.71 -43.04
CA ALA A 1034 -10.37 50.03 -44.32
C ALA A 1034 -10.87 50.93 -45.45
N LEU A 1035 -10.18 50.87 -46.59
CA LEU A 1035 -10.66 51.43 -47.84
C LEU A 1035 -11.45 50.36 -48.60
N VAL A 1036 -12.73 50.57 -48.82
CA VAL A 1036 -13.56 49.70 -49.65
C VAL A 1036 -13.61 50.22 -51.08
N VAL A 1037 -13.28 49.36 -52.04
CA VAL A 1037 -13.14 49.67 -53.46
C VAL A 1037 -14.05 48.74 -54.26
N PHE A 1038 -14.91 49.32 -55.09
CA PHE A 1038 -15.84 48.54 -55.91
C PHE A 1038 -15.22 48.25 -57.28
N ALA A 1039 -14.67 47.06 -57.45
CA ALA A 1039 -13.84 46.68 -58.58
C ALA A 1039 -14.53 45.66 -59.50
N ALA A 1040 -14.05 45.53 -60.74
CA ALA A 1040 -14.40 44.39 -61.58
C ALA A 1040 -13.58 43.14 -61.17
N PRO A 1041 -14.05 41.91 -61.47
CA PRO A 1041 -13.37 40.68 -61.09
C PRO A 1041 -11.91 40.65 -61.51
N ALA A 1042 -11.06 40.04 -60.67
CA ALA A 1042 -9.63 39.96 -60.92
C ALA A 1042 -9.32 39.15 -62.21
N ASP A 1043 -8.53 39.74 -63.12
CA ASP A 1043 -7.94 39.06 -64.28
C ASP A 1043 -6.44 38.90 -64.03
N GLY A 1044 -5.94 37.66 -63.98
CA GLY A 1044 -4.54 37.36 -63.69
C GLY A 1044 -4.06 37.69 -62.26
N GLY A 1045 -4.97 37.91 -61.30
CA GLY A 1045 -4.64 38.13 -59.88
C GLY A 1045 -4.56 39.60 -59.42
N ALA A 1046 -4.91 40.56 -60.28
CA ALA A 1046 -5.06 41.98 -59.92
C ALA A 1046 -6.46 42.50 -60.29
N HIS A 1047 -6.99 43.39 -59.47
CA HIS A 1047 -8.32 43.98 -59.64
C HIS A 1047 -8.27 45.13 -60.66
N VAL A 1048 -9.24 45.16 -61.57
CA VAL A 1048 -9.29 46.20 -62.62
C VAL A 1048 -10.02 47.44 -62.09
N LEU A 1049 -9.28 48.51 -61.83
CA LEU A 1049 -9.82 49.82 -61.37
C LEU A 1049 -9.89 50.81 -62.54
N LYS A 1050 -11.08 51.37 -62.81
CA LYS A 1050 -11.29 52.39 -63.86
C LYS A 1050 -11.36 53.78 -63.24
N ALA A 1051 -11.03 54.81 -64.02
CA ALA A 1051 -11.21 56.19 -63.60
C ALA A 1051 -12.69 56.44 -63.23
N GLY A 1052 -12.94 56.85 -61.98
CA GLY A 1052 -14.30 57.03 -61.44
C GLY A 1052 -14.87 55.85 -60.64
N THR A 1053 -14.08 54.78 -60.40
CA THR A 1053 -14.47 53.69 -59.50
C THR A 1053 -14.93 54.21 -58.13
N PRO A 1054 -16.13 53.84 -57.63
CA PRO A 1054 -16.58 54.23 -56.31
C PRO A 1054 -15.65 53.68 -55.21
N THR A 1055 -15.35 54.50 -54.23
CA THR A 1055 -14.60 54.11 -53.03
C THR A 1055 -15.28 54.66 -51.79
N THR A 1056 -15.24 53.93 -50.68
CA THR A 1056 -15.67 54.41 -49.36
C THR A 1056 -14.70 53.98 -48.28
N GLN A 1057 -14.62 54.74 -47.20
CA GLN A 1057 -13.85 54.37 -46.02
C GLN A 1057 -14.80 53.82 -44.97
N VAL A 1058 -14.42 52.72 -44.34
CA VAL A 1058 -15.10 52.17 -43.16
C VAL A 1058 -14.10 51.99 -42.03
N THR A 1059 -14.56 52.14 -40.80
CA THR A 1059 -13.76 51.84 -39.61
C THR A 1059 -14.37 50.61 -38.96
N PHE A 1060 -13.54 49.59 -38.72
CA PHE A 1060 -13.90 48.45 -37.90
C PHE A 1060 -13.55 48.74 -36.45
N SER A 1061 -14.49 48.53 -35.54
CA SER A 1061 -14.24 48.53 -34.10
C SER A 1061 -14.34 47.10 -33.60
N ASN A 1062 -13.25 46.59 -33.01
CA ASN A 1062 -13.12 45.20 -32.56
C ASN A 1062 -13.53 44.17 -33.64
N ASN A 1063 -13.03 44.39 -34.85
CA ASN A 1063 -13.33 43.58 -36.04
C ASN A 1063 -14.80 43.58 -36.53
N THR A 1064 -15.63 44.48 -36.02
CA THR A 1064 -17.05 44.63 -36.43
C THR A 1064 -17.32 46.00 -37.07
N LEU A 1065 -18.31 46.06 -37.96
CA LEU A 1065 -18.82 47.32 -38.53
C LEU A 1065 -20.02 47.81 -37.71
N ASP A 1066 -19.96 49.04 -37.21
CA ASP A 1066 -21.11 49.66 -36.57
C ASP A 1066 -22.23 49.96 -37.59
N ALA A 1067 -23.45 50.19 -37.09
CA ALA A 1067 -24.62 50.43 -37.93
C ALA A 1067 -24.49 51.65 -38.86
N LYS A 1068 -23.67 52.64 -38.49
CA LYS A 1068 -23.45 53.86 -39.29
C LYS A 1068 -22.48 53.57 -40.44
N ALA A 1069 -21.43 52.79 -40.21
CA ALA A 1069 -20.48 52.31 -41.20
C ALA A 1069 -21.16 51.33 -42.19
N GLN A 1070 -22.03 50.45 -41.70
CA GLN A 1070 -22.85 49.57 -42.54
C GLN A 1070 -23.76 50.38 -43.48
N ALA A 1071 -24.45 51.41 -42.97
CA ALA A 1071 -25.30 52.27 -43.78
C ALA A 1071 -24.50 53.09 -44.81
N ALA A 1072 -23.32 53.60 -44.44
CA ALA A 1072 -22.44 54.35 -45.34
C ALA A 1072 -21.90 53.47 -46.47
N LEU A 1073 -21.56 52.21 -46.17
CA LEU A 1073 -21.13 51.20 -47.13
C LEU A 1073 -22.25 50.89 -48.15
N ALA A 1074 -23.46 50.63 -47.67
CA ALA A 1074 -24.61 50.32 -48.51
C ALA A 1074 -25.04 51.47 -49.45
N ALA A 1075 -24.86 52.72 -49.01
CA ALA A 1075 -25.23 53.91 -49.78
C ALA A 1075 -24.32 54.19 -50.99
N LYS A 1076 -23.10 53.63 -51.00
CA LYS A 1076 -22.08 53.89 -52.04
C LYS A 1076 -22.07 52.86 -53.17
N LEU A 1077 -22.85 51.79 -53.07
CA LEU A 1077 -23.04 50.79 -54.13
C LEU A 1077 -24.06 51.25 -55.18
N PRO A 1078 -23.67 51.39 -56.46
CA PRO A 1078 -24.61 51.63 -57.55
C PRO A 1078 -25.54 50.42 -57.76
N GLY A 1079 -26.81 50.66 -58.11
CA GLY A 1079 -27.88 49.66 -58.04
C GLY A 1079 -27.76 48.43 -58.95
N THR A 1080 -28.27 47.30 -58.43
CA THR A 1080 -28.63 46.00 -59.06
C THR A 1080 -27.54 45.06 -59.58
N GLN A 1081 -26.25 45.36 -59.47
CA GLN A 1081 -25.22 44.33 -59.73
C GLN A 1081 -25.05 43.40 -58.51
N PRO A 1082 -25.14 42.07 -58.67
CA PRO A 1082 -24.95 41.13 -57.57
C PRO A 1082 -23.45 41.00 -57.24
N VAL A 1083 -23.07 41.33 -56.01
CA VAL A 1083 -21.70 41.10 -55.52
C VAL A 1083 -21.34 39.61 -55.65
N SER A 1084 -20.25 39.31 -56.35
CA SER A 1084 -19.81 37.94 -56.67
C SER A 1084 -18.66 37.46 -55.79
N ALA A 1085 -17.78 38.37 -55.37
CA ALA A 1085 -16.69 38.11 -54.43
C ALA A 1085 -16.36 39.35 -53.58
N VAL A 1086 -15.74 39.12 -52.42
CA VAL A 1086 -15.12 40.15 -51.59
C VAL A 1086 -13.72 39.69 -51.19
N ALA A 1087 -12.72 40.54 -51.44
CA ALA A 1087 -11.33 40.27 -51.07
C ALA A 1087 -10.83 41.32 -50.07
N LEU A 1088 -10.28 40.89 -48.93
CA LEU A 1088 -9.57 41.76 -47.98
C LEU A 1088 -8.07 41.61 -48.18
N ALA A 1089 -7.44 42.72 -48.51
CA ALA A 1089 -6.00 42.82 -48.75
C ALA A 1089 -5.36 43.77 -47.71
N MET A 1090 -4.44 43.25 -46.89
CA MET A 1090 -3.73 44.11 -45.93
C MET A 1090 -2.63 44.91 -46.60
N THR A 1091 -2.45 46.17 -46.18
CA THR A 1091 -1.56 47.13 -46.87
C THR A 1091 -0.12 47.08 -46.39
N LYS A 1092 0.16 46.60 -45.17
CA LYS A 1092 1.50 46.67 -44.56
C LYS A 1092 2.05 45.33 -44.05
N ASP A 1093 1.20 44.35 -43.71
CA ASP A 1093 1.61 43.09 -43.05
C ASP A 1093 0.94 41.83 -43.68
N THR A 1094 1.41 40.63 -43.31
CA THR A 1094 0.72 39.35 -43.61
C THR A 1094 -0.60 39.25 -42.84
N PRO A 1095 -1.69 38.69 -43.42
CA PRO A 1095 -3.02 38.67 -42.80
C PRO A 1095 -3.01 38.28 -41.32
N ASP A 1096 -3.58 39.14 -40.46
CA ASP A 1096 -3.76 38.78 -39.05
C ASP A 1096 -4.86 37.72 -38.88
N THR A 1097 -4.80 36.98 -37.77
CA THR A 1097 -5.73 35.86 -37.48
C THR A 1097 -7.19 36.30 -37.39
N THR A 1098 -7.47 37.59 -37.23
CA THR A 1098 -8.81 38.17 -37.11
C THR A 1098 -9.34 38.80 -38.40
N ALA A 1099 -8.53 38.84 -39.48
CA ALA A 1099 -8.91 39.42 -40.77
C ALA A 1099 -10.14 38.76 -41.41
N GLY A 1100 -10.33 37.45 -41.19
CA GLY A 1100 -11.52 36.74 -41.62
C GLY A 1100 -12.82 37.22 -40.94
N LEU A 1101 -12.75 37.67 -39.69
CA LEU A 1101 -13.92 38.22 -38.99
C LEU A 1101 -14.36 39.56 -39.59
N ARG A 1102 -13.39 40.42 -39.95
CA ARG A 1102 -13.65 41.70 -40.62
C ARG A 1102 -14.18 41.51 -42.03
N LEU A 1103 -13.63 40.53 -42.77
CA LEU A 1103 -14.09 40.19 -44.10
C LEU A 1103 -15.54 39.69 -44.08
N ASN A 1104 -15.95 38.86 -43.10
CA ASN A 1104 -17.34 38.40 -42.98
C ASN A 1104 -18.35 39.53 -42.72
N ALA A 1105 -17.97 40.55 -41.95
CA ALA A 1105 -18.85 41.66 -41.61
C ALA A 1105 -19.29 42.49 -42.83
N VAL A 1106 -18.53 42.47 -43.92
CA VAL A 1106 -18.81 43.25 -45.14
C VAL A 1106 -19.92 42.60 -46.00
N PRO A 1107 -19.81 41.33 -46.45
CA PRO A 1107 -20.91 40.62 -47.12
C PRO A 1107 -22.19 40.60 -46.29
N ASP A 1108 -22.12 40.40 -44.97
CA ASP A 1108 -23.30 40.38 -44.11
C ASP A 1108 -24.03 41.73 -44.12
N ALA A 1109 -23.30 42.84 -44.04
CA ALA A 1109 -23.88 44.18 -44.15
C ALA A 1109 -24.50 44.43 -45.53
N LEU A 1110 -23.89 43.90 -46.59
CA LEU A 1110 -24.42 44.02 -47.96
C LEU A 1110 -25.65 43.13 -48.21
N VAL A 1111 -25.70 41.94 -47.61
CA VAL A 1111 -26.88 41.05 -47.62
C VAL A 1111 -28.02 41.66 -46.83
N ALA A 1112 -27.74 42.20 -45.62
CA ALA A 1112 -28.73 42.90 -44.80
C ALA A 1112 -29.31 44.14 -45.50
N ALA A 1113 -28.51 44.83 -46.31
CA ALA A 1113 -28.95 45.96 -47.14
C ALA A 1113 -29.64 45.53 -48.46
N GLY A 1114 -29.80 44.23 -48.72
CA GLY A 1114 -30.42 43.69 -49.94
C GLY A 1114 -29.58 43.89 -51.21
N LYS A 1115 -28.26 44.08 -51.08
CA LYS A 1115 -27.32 44.37 -52.17
C LYS A 1115 -26.48 43.16 -52.60
N ALA A 1116 -26.50 42.05 -51.86
CA ALA A 1116 -25.79 40.80 -52.18
C ALA A 1116 -26.65 39.56 -51.83
N LYS A 1117 -26.32 38.39 -52.40
CA LYS A 1117 -26.91 37.08 -52.02
C LYS A 1117 -26.03 36.39 -50.98
N ALA A 1118 -26.60 35.51 -50.16
CA ALA A 1118 -25.83 34.68 -49.24
C ALA A 1118 -24.83 33.79 -50.01
N GLY A 1119 -23.61 33.61 -49.47
CA GLY A 1119 -22.57 32.75 -50.06
C GLY A 1119 -21.59 33.43 -51.02
N VAL A 1120 -21.32 34.74 -50.85
CA VAL A 1120 -20.29 35.46 -51.62
C VAL A 1120 -18.90 34.87 -51.38
N THR A 1121 -18.09 34.72 -52.42
CA THR A 1121 -16.72 34.21 -52.30
C THR A 1121 -15.86 35.19 -51.52
N GLN A 1122 -15.17 34.72 -50.47
CA GLN A 1122 -14.36 35.57 -49.59
C GLN A 1122 -12.89 35.16 -49.67
N THR A 1123 -11.99 36.12 -49.89
CA THR A 1123 -10.54 35.87 -49.90
C THR A 1123 -9.80 36.87 -49.00
N VAL A 1124 -8.81 36.38 -48.25
CA VAL A 1124 -7.94 37.21 -47.41
C VAL A 1124 -6.51 37.06 -47.91
N GLY A 1125 -5.80 38.17 -48.13
CA GLY A 1125 -4.43 38.16 -48.59
C GLY A 1125 -3.68 39.46 -48.32
N SER A 1126 -2.48 39.57 -48.88
CA SER A 1126 -1.70 40.81 -48.89
C SER A 1126 -1.96 41.60 -50.17
N LEU A 1127 -1.93 42.92 -50.10
CA LEU A 1127 -2.13 43.79 -51.26
C LEU A 1127 -1.03 43.56 -52.31
N SER A 1128 -1.43 43.17 -53.52
CA SER A 1128 -0.49 42.93 -54.63
C SER A 1128 0.18 44.23 -55.09
N ALA A 1129 1.39 44.14 -55.65
CA ALA A 1129 2.10 45.31 -56.17
C ALA A 1129 1.32 46.02 -57.30
N GLN A 1130 0.56 45.25 -58.10
CA GLN A 1130 -0.28 45.79 -59.19
C GLN A 1130 -1.53 46.49 -58.65
N ASP A 1131 -2.21 45.93 -57.64
CA ASP A 1131 -3.36 46.59 -57.00
C ASP A 1131 -2.94 47.89 -56.30
N ARG A 1132 -1.76 47.89 -55.67
CA ARG A 1132 -1.18 49.10 -55.05
C ARG A 1132 -0.97 50.21 -56.09
N GLU A 1133 -0.39 49.89 -57.24
CA GLU A 1133 -0.18 50.88 -58.31
C GLU A 1133 -1.52 51.38 -58.89
N ALA A 1134 -2.52 50.49 -59.01
CA ALA A 1134 -3.85 50.84 -59.48
C ALA A 1134 -4.59 51.80 -58.51
N LEU A 1135 -4.47 51.60 -57.20
CA LEU A 1135 -5.04 52.49 -56.19
C LEU A 1135 -4.39 53.88 -56.20
N ILE A 1136 -3.06 53.92 -56.35
CA ILE A 1136 -2.31 55.18 -56.45
C ILE A 1136 -2.74 55.96 -57.70
N LYS A 1137 -2.93 55.28 -58.85
CA LYS A 1137 -3.47 55.90 -60.08
C LYS A 1137 -4.91 56.40 -59.92
N LEU A 1138 -5.69 55.83 -59.01
CA LEU A 1138 -7.03 56.30 -58.62
C LEU A 1138 -6.98 57.50 -57.64
N GLY A 1139 -5.78 57.96 -57.26
CA GLY A 1139 -5.59 59.05 -56.31
C GLY A 1139 -5.81 58.67 -54.85
N LYS A 1140 -5.75 57.37 -54.53
CA LYS A 1140 -5.85 56.84 -53.16
C LYS A 1140 -4.51 56.24 -52.77
N ASN A 1141 -3.91 56.72 -51.68
CA ASN A 1141 -2.72 56.10 -51.11
C ASN A 1141 -3.13 54.93 -50.22
N PRO A 1142 -2.84 53.67 -50.58
CA PRO A 1142 -3.20 52.52 -49.76
C PRO A 1142 -2.53 52.54 -48.37
N ASP A 1143 -1.40 53.23 -48.20
CA ASP A 1143 -0.70 53.30 -46.91
C ASP A 1143 -1.40 54.19 -45.87
N ASP A 1144 -2.44 54.94 -46.27
CA ASP A 1144 -3.29 55.73 -45.37
C ASP A 1144 -4.35 54.87 -44.65
N TYR A 1145 -4.44 53.58 -45.01
CA TYR A 1145 -5.41 52.60 -44.49
C TYR A 1145 -4.69 51.36 -43.96
N ASP A 1146 -5.30 50.67 -43.01
CA ASP A 1146 -4.77 49.42 -42.45
C ASP A 1146 -5.02 48.25 -43.41
N GLU A 1147 -6.13 48.31 -44.17
CA GLU A 1147 -6.52 47.29 -45.13
C GLU A 1147 -7.35 47.87 -46.28
N VAL A 1148 -7.38 47.17 -47.41
CA VAL A 1148 -8.19 47.49 -48.59
C VAL A 1148 -9.14 46.31 -48.84
N ILE A 1149 -10.43 46.61 -49.00
CA ILE A 1149 -11.46 45.60 -49.26
C ILE A 1149 -11.99 45.81 -50.68
N PHE A 1150 -11.75 44.85 -51.56
CA PHE A 1150 -12.29 44.84 -52.91
C PHE A 1150 -13.64 44.15 -52.90
N VAL A 1151 -14.67 44.86 -53.36
CA VAL A 1151 -16.01 44.32 -53.56
C VAL A 1151 -16.20 44.15 -55.06
N GLU A 1152 -16.31 42.91 -55.50
CA GLU A 1152 -16.39 42.54 -56.92
C GLU A 1152 -17.86 42.36 -57.35
N SER A 1153 -18.22 42.94 -58.49
CA SER A 1153 -19.58 42.92 -59.04
C SER A 1153 -19.72 42.24 -60.39
#